data_AF-A0A950IYW1-F1
#
_entry.id   AF-A0A950IYW1-F1
#
_cell.length_a   1.000
_cell.length_b   1.000
_cell.length_c   1.000
_cell.angle_alpha   90.00
_cell.angle_beta   90.00
_cell.angle_gamma   90.00
#
_symmetry.space_group_name_H-M   'P 1'
#
loop_
_entity.id
_entity.type
_entity.pdbx_description
1 polymer ?
#
loop_
_entity_poly.entity_id
_entity_poly.type
_entity_poly.pdbx_seq_one_letter_code
_entity_poly.pdbx_strand_id
1 'polypeptide(L)'
;MKTVPVESESRVPSAGGTRGWKKWLRWGLAILAGTVVVLCFGLYIWLRYVPPPSLPQSSLLGPVREVHATAGRGIISVDWTPIPNAICYQVMRSTSPEGPFSLASSPYGVLPIFVEHGLERYLPGEAFGRVPHGPWVDSDIRPGHTYYYRVRGNDGTAWSPPGATVSVTAAALSNQTPAVQIRVDAAHPVGILEHKWEIALGSEHLSYMFKGDIDSHVKAAGAGLRAGNKLAHETLGIQYIRAHGILMDDPSVYTEDAFGNPHYDWTKVDRLYDMLREDGLKPFVELSFMPAALAANRHAPKIFRYKGNSSPPKDYTKWRALVAALAQHLIERYGRTEVETWPFEVWNEPDVNVDVTFWNGSQDDYFKLYDYAADGLKSVDPNLKIGGPVAAFTTFQEPFLRHITRENFATGANRTPLDFLDLHNYYLPAADYRPLLRRYGLPDLPVYYTEWGVSPEYGDKVSDMAYSAAEAVSGLTDSLDHVASISYWTASDYFEESGDPKALFHGGFGLIGLDGLRKPRYWAYYLLHQLGTEKLSVTGSGDGFGGLIKSIAACNSDGSVQILLSNATPEHGKAAGSATLDRHITLTFSGLTPGARYRVEHDRIDNGHSNVYGAWQAMGSPRWPDAAQMSALHQRDQLQSLDPPGVVTANAAGEVTLDFDLPMPAVSGVSIGPIR
;
A
#
# COMPACT_ATOMS: atom_id res chain seq x y z
N MET A 1 93.22 23.25 -17.44
CA MET A 1 92.06 23.42 -18.35
C MET A 1 91.28 22.11 -18.27
N LYS A 2 90.09 22.10 -17.62
CA LYS A 2 89.27 20.88 -17.36
C LYS A 2 90.03 19.87 -16.46
N THR A 3 89.48 19.11 -15.54
CA THR A 3 88.15 18.69 -15.10
C THR A 3 88.41 18.01 -13.76
N VAL A 4 87.63 18.31 -12.72
CA VAL A 4 87.65 17.55 -11.46
C VAL A 4 86.48 16.56 -11.51
N PRO A 5 86.69 15.26 -11.32
CA PRO A 5 85.66 14.37 -10.81
C PRO A 5 85.84 14.19 -9.30
N VAL A 6 84.72 14.27 -8.59
CA VAL A 6 84.58 13.90 -7.18
C VAL A 6 83.97 12.52 -7.15
N GLU A 7 84.69 11.56 -6.58
CA GLU A 7 84.11 10.38 -5.94
C GLU A 7 84.19 10.59 -4.42
N SER A 8 83.08 10.40 -3.72
CA SER A 8 83.10 10.17 -2.28
C SER A 8 82.09 9.10 -1.91
N GLU A 9 82.58 8.08 -1.23
CA GLU A 9 81.82 6.97 -0.68
C GLU A 9 80.83 7.36 0.43
N SER A 10 79.75 6.57 0.46
CA SER A 10 78.81 6.21 1.53
C SER A 10 78.84 6.94 2.90
N ARG A 11 77.67 7.46 3.29
CA ARG A 11 77.06 7.26 4.63
C ARG A 11 75.55 7.58 4.59
N VAL A 12 74.72 6.60 4.97
CA VAL A 12 73.29 6.73 5.25
C VAL A 12 73.09 7.45 6.60
N PRO A 13 72.09 8.33 6.73
CA PRO A 13 71.07 8.12 7.76
C PRO A 13 69.63 8.42 7.31
N SER A 14 68.71 7.57 7.78
CA SER A 14 67.26 7.63 7.70
C SER A 14 66.62 8.66 8.66
N ALA A 15 65.53 9.32 8.23
CA ALA A 15 64.33 9.75 8.99
C ALA A 15 63.55 10.75 8.11
N GLY A 16 62.26 10.62 7.80
CA GLY A 16 61.13 10.63 8.74
C GLY A 16 59.99 11.49 8.15
N GLY A 17 59.42 11.05 7.01
CA GLY A 17 58.47 11.84 6.20
C GLY A 17 56.99 11.44 6.31
N THR A 18 56.49 10.98 7.46
CA THR A 18 55.11 10.48 7.59
C THR A 18 54.26 11.12 8.71
N ARG A 19 54.79 12.09 9.46
CA ARG A 19 54.07 12.76 10.57
C ARG A 19 53.27 14.01 10.18
N GLY A 20 53.65 14.72 9.09
CA GLY A 20 52.99 15.96 8.67
C GLY A 20 51.60 15.77 8.04
N TRP A 21 51.50 14.84 7.09
CA TRP A 21 50.26 14.50 6.38
C TRP A 21 49.12 14.08 7.32
N LYS A 22 49.41 13.23 8.31
CA LYS A 22 48.42 12.75 9.28
C LYS A 22 47.86 13.86 10.18
N LYS A 23 48.64 14.93 10.42
CA LYS A 23 48.16 16.13 11.15
C LYS A 23 47.20 16.94 10.28
N TRP A 24 47.54 17.19 9.02
CA TRP A 24 46.67 17.91 8.08
C TRP A 24 45.35 17.19 7.83
N LEU A 25 45.37 15.87 7.68
CA LEU A 25 44.15 15.06 7.51
C LEU A 25 43.24 15.12 8.75
N ARG A 26 43.82 15.10 9.96
CA ARG A 26 43.07 15.24 11.22
C ARG A 26 42.45 16.63 11.37
N TRP A 27 43.16 17.68 10.98
CA TRP A 27 42.63 19.05 10.99
C TRP A 27 41.51 19.22 9.96
N GLY A 28 41.66 18.67 8.74
CA GLY A 28 40.60 18.68 7.73
C GLY A 28 39.34 17.95 8.19
N LEU A 29 39.48 16.77 8.80
CA LEU A 29 38.35 16.02 9.38
C LEU A 29 37.68 16.76 10.55
N ALA A 30 38.45 17.43 11.40
CA ALA A 30 37.91 18.20 12.52
C ALA A 30 37.12 19.44 12.05
N ILE A 31 37.59 20.12 11.00
CA ILE A 31 36.87 21.24 10.38
C ILE A 31 35.58 20.74 9.73
N LEU A 32 35.65 19.63 8.97
CA LEU A 32 34.46 19.03 8.35
C LEU A 32 33.41 18.64 9.39
N ALA A 33 33.84 17.98 10.48
CA ALA A 33 32.97 17.63 11.60
C ALA A 33 32.37 18.86 12.28
N GLY A 34 33.16 19.91 12.49
CA GLY A 34 32.69 21.19 13.04
C GLY A 34 31.67 21.88 12.14
N THR A 35 31.89 21.88 10.82
CA THR A 35 30.95 22.44 9.84
C THR A 35 29.64 21.63 9.79
N VAL A 36 29.71 20.30 9.86
CA VAL A 36 28.52 19.44 9.96
C VAL A 36 27.76 19.75 11.25
N VAL A 37 28.43 19.86 12.39
CA VAL A 37 27.77 20.20 13.66
C VAL A 37 27.11 21.58 13.61
N VAL A 38 27.76 22.60 13.04
CA VAL A 38 27.19 23.95 12.89
C VAL A 38 26.01 23.96 11.92
N LEU A 39 26.06 23.22 10.81
CA LEU A 39 24.96 23.09 9.87
C LEU A 39 23.78 22.32 10.48
N CYS A 40 24.04 21.21 11.17
CA CYS A 40 23.02 20.45 11.90
C CYS A 40 22.41 21.28 13.03
N PHE A 41 23.20 22.07 13.75
CA PHE A 41 22.72 22.95 14.82
C PHE A 41 21.94 24.16 14.28
N GLY A 42 22.40 24.74 13.15
CA GLY A 42 21.69 25.79 12.44
C GLY A 42 20.36 25.32 11.87
N LEU A 43 20.33 24.13 11.26
CA LEU A 43 19.12 23.45 10.80
C LEU A 43 18.20 23.11 11.98
N TYR A 44 18.74 22.62 13.10
CA TYR A 44 18.01 22.35 14.33
C TYR A 44 17.36 23.62 14.93
N ILE A 45 18.08 24.74 14.99
CA ILE A 45 17.54 26.04 15.42
C ILE A 45 16.48 26.51 14.42
N TRP A 46 16.75 26.44 13.12
CA TRP A 46 15.81 26.89 12.09
C TRP A 46 14.51 26.08 12.08
N LEU A 47 14.58 24.75 12.21
CA LEU A 47 13.44 23.84 12.36
C LEU A 47 12.67 24.04 13.68
N ARG A 48 13.33 24.55 14.73
CA ARG A 48 12.71 24.77 16.05
C ARG A 48 12.03 26.14 16.19
N TYR A 49 12.49 27.16 15.48
CA TYR A 49 12.08 28.55 15.71
C TYR A 49 11.37 29.23 14.52
N VAL A 50 11.34 28.61 13.32
CA VAL A 50 10.50 29.09 12.21
C VAL A 50 9.20 28.27 12.22
N PRO A 51 8.04 28.89 12.50
CA PRO A 51 6.78 28.16 12.46
C PRO A 51 6.53 27.63 11.03
N PRO A 52 6.07 26.37 10.88
CA PRO A 52 5.68 25.87 9.56
C PRO A 52 4.56 26.77 8.98
N PRO A 53 4.42 26.85 7.65
CA PRO A 53 3.22 27.45 7.08
C PRO A 53 1.98 26.77 7.68
N SER A 54 0.99 27.55 8.11
CA SER A 54 -0.27 26.98 8.56
C SER A 54 -0.86 26.14 7.44
N LEU A 55 -1.29 24.91 7.74
CA LEU A 55 -2.01 24.08 6.78
C LEU A 55 -3.15 24.90 6.15
N PRO A 56 -3.39 24.75 4.83
CA PRO A 56 -4.51 25.42 4.20
C PRO A 56 -5.79 25.03 4.92
N GLN A 57 -6.58 26.03 5.28
CA GLN A 57 -7.85 25.85 5.97
C GLN A 57 -8.97 25.76 4.92
N SER A 58 -9.79 24.73 5.05
CA SER A 58 -10.91 24.49 4.14
C SER A 58 -11.99 25.55 4.30
N SER A 59 -12.59 25.95 3.17
CA SER A 59 -13.80 26.76 3.11
C SER A 59 -15.09 25.92 3.06
N LEU A 60 -14.96 24.59 2.91
CA LEU A 60 -16.05 23.64 2.74
C LEU A 60 -16.34 22.80 3.99
N LEU A 61 -15.34 22.70 4.89
CA LEU A 61 -15.44 21.92 6.12
C LEU A 61 -15.60 22.82 7.34
N GLY A 62 -16.60 22.52 8.16
CA GLY A 62 -16.67 22.99 9.54
C GLY A 62 -15.72 22.20 10.46
N PRO A 63 -15.46 22.67 11.68
CA PRO A 63 -14.70 21.90 12.67
C PRO A 63 -15.45 20.62 13.06
N VAL A 64 -14.71 19.53 13.30
CA VAL A 64 -15.27 18.29 13.87
C VAL A 64 -15.57 18.55 15.36
N ARG A 65 -16.85 18.52 15.76
CA ARG A 65 -17.29 18.93 17.10
C ARG A 65 -17.57 17.78 18.05
N GLU A 66 -18.12 16.69 17.52
CA GLU A 66 -18.48 15.51 18.30
C GLU A 66 -17.33 14.51 18.20
N VAL A 67 -16.39 14.63 19.13
CA VAL A 67 -15.27 13.69 19.30
C VAL A 67 -15.45 13.01 20.64
N HIS A 68 -15.25 11.70 20.68
CA HIS A 68 -15.33 10.88 21.89
C HIS A 68 -14.05 10.07 22.02
N ALA A 69 -13.46 10.03 23.22
CA ALA A 69 -12.28 9.23 23.49
C ALA A 69 -12.55 8.32 24.69
N THR A 70 -12.36 7.01 24.51
CA THR A 70 -12.66 5.98 25.51
C THR A 70 -11.39 5.20 25.82
N ALA A 71 -11.01 5.13 27.08
CA ALA A 71 -9.87 4.34 27.53
C ALA A 71 -10.22 2.84 27.57
N GLY A 72 -9.35 2.02 26.99
CA GLY A 72 -9.37 0.56 27.06
C GLY A 72 -8.03 0.01 27.58
N ARG A 73 -7.88 -1.31 27.62
CA ARG A 73 -6.63 -1.96 28.00
C ARG A 73 -5.60 -1.77 26.90
N GLY A 74 -4.58 -0.99 27.22
CA GLY A 74 -3.46 -0.71 26.30
C GLY A 74 -3.82 0.17 25.11
N ILE A 75 -5.06 0.69 25.06
CA ILE A 75 -5.56 1.53 23.98
C ILE A 75 -6.40 2.71 24.47
N ILE A 76 -6.51 3.72 23.62
CA ILE A 76 -7.58 4.73 23.64
C ILE A 76 -8.28 4.65 22.29
N SER A 77 -9.60 4.42 22.30
CA SER A 77 -10.43 4.49 21.09
C SER A 77 -10.96 5.91 20.92
N VAL A 78 -10.71 6.52 19.76
CA VAL A 78 -11.17 7.86 19.40
C VAL A 78 -12.20 7.74 18.28
N ASP A 79 -13.41 8.19 18.52
CA ASP A 79 -14.51 8.17 17.58
C ASP A 79 -15.07 9.58 17.35
N TRP A 80 -15.71 9.80 16.21
CA TRP A 80 -16.29 11.11 15.87
C TRP A 80 -17.44 11.00 14.88
N THR A 81 -18.31 12.00 14.89
CA THR A 81 -19.35 12.15 13.86
C THR A 81 -18.72 12.66 12.56
N PRO A 82 -18.83 11.93 11.44
CA PRO A 82 -18.34 12.40 10.15
C PRO A 82 -19.00 13.71 9.73
N ILE A 83 -18.23 14.62 9.12
CA ILE A 83 -18.73 15.88 8.58
C ILE A 83 -18.94 15.77 7.06
N PRO A 84 -19.95 16.45 6.47
CA PRO A 84 -20.13 16.48 5.02
C PRO A 84 -18.89 17.00 4.28
N ASN A 85 -18.66 16.52 3.06
CA ASN A 85 -17.55 16.87 2.16
C ASN A 85 -16.15 16.38 2.57
N ALA A 86 -15.96 15.85 3.78
CA ALA A 86 -14.68 15.26 4.16
C ALA A 86 -14.45 13.95 3.41
N ILE A 87 -13.25 13.79 2.85
CA ILE A 87 -12.78 12.55 2.20
C ILE A 87 -11.99 11.66 3.16
N CYS A 88 -11.39 12.25 4.20
CA CYS A 88 -10.65 11.54 5.23
C CYS A 88 -10.49 12.43 6.48
N TYR A 89 -9.93 11.83 7.53
CA TYR A 89 -9.69 12.46 8.82
C TYR A 89 -8.27 12.16 9.32
N GLN A 90 -7.83 12.99 10.26
CA GLN A 90 -6.65 12.73 11.10
C GLN A 90 -7.00 12.90 12.57
N VAL A 91 -6.45 11.99 13.38
CA VAL A 91 -6.52 12.06 14.83
C VAL A 91 -5.24 12.70 15.37
N MET A 92 -5.39 13.83 16.03
CA MET A 92 -4.32 14.61 16.63
C MET A 92 -4.32 14.42 18.15
N ARG A 93 -3.14 14.39 18.76
CA ARG A 93 -2.92 14.13 20.19
C ARG A 93 -2.00 15.15 20.84
N SER A 94 -2.24 15.45 22.12
CA SER A 94 -1.33 16.19 22.99
C SER A 94 -1.31 15.61 24.41
N THR A 95 -0.26 15.89 25.17
CA THR A 95 -0.16 15.64 26.61
C THR A 95 -0.53 16.88 27.45
N SER A 96 -0.94 17.98 26.81
CA SER A 96 -1.40 19.23 27.45
C SER A 96 -2.70 19.72 26.81
N PRO A 97 -3.63 20.32 27.58
CA PRO A 97 -4.90 20.80 27.01
C PRO A 97 -4.71 21.85 25.91
N GLU A 98 -3.68 22.68 26.05
CA GLU A 98 -3.35 23.77 25.14
C GLU A 98 -2.48 23.35 23.94
N GLY A 99 -2.01 22.09 23.91
CA GLY A 99 -1.07 21.60 22.89
C GLY A 99 0.41 21.72 23.29
N PRO A 100 1.34 21.57 22.32
CA PRO A 100 1.09 21.36 20.89
C PRO A 100 0.42 20.01 20.60
N PHE A 101 -0.37 19.96 19.53
CA PHE A 101 -0.98 18.72 19.03
C PHE A 101 -0.15 18.20 17.86
N SER A 102 0.17 16.90 17.87
CA SER A 102 0.82 16.17 16.77
C SER A 102 -0.08 15.04 16.31
N LEU A 103 0.29 14.34 15.24
CA LEU A 103 -0.42 13.13 14.82
C LEU A 103 -0.36 12.07 15.94
N ALA A 104 -1.48 11.37 16.20
CA ALA A 104 -1.60 10.47 17.35
C ALA A 104 -0.80 9.17 17.19
N SER A 105 -0.70 8.63 15.97
CA SER A 105 0.34 7.67 15.60
C SER A 105 0.70 7.86 14.14
N SER A 106 1.96 7.58 13.81
CA SER A 106 2.45 7.51 12.44
C SER A 106 2.96 6.10 12.20
N PRO A 107 2.77 5.53 11.01
CA PRO A 107 3.36 4.25 10.62
C PRO A 107 4.90 4.24 10.71
N TYR A 108 5.54 5.42 10.75
CA TYR A 108 6.97 5.58 10.99
C TYR A 108 7.34 5.62 12.50
N GLY A 109 6.39 5.31 13.39
CA GLY A 109 6.47 5.59 14.82
C GLY A 109 6.31 7.08 15.12
N VAL A 110 6.57 7.50 16.37
CA VAL A 110 6.62 8.93 16.74
C VAL A 110 7.79 9.59 16.00
N LEU A 111 7.51 10.19 14.85
CA LEU A 111 8.45 11.08 14.21
C LEU A 111 8.70 12.25 15.15
N PRO A 112 9.96 12.67 15.38
CA PRO A 112 10.19 13.88 16.12
C PRO A 112 9.41 15.03 15.48
N ILE A 113 8.76 15.88 16.28
CA ILE A 113 7.91 16.99 15.80
C ILE A 113 8.58 17.82 14.69
N PHE A 114 9.91 17.96 14.71
CA PHE A 114 10.66 18.68 13.67
C PHE A 114 10.75 17.95 12.32
N VAL A 115 10.66 16.61 12.29
CA VAL A 115 10.58 15.80 11.07
C VAL A 115 9.16 15.87 10.50
N GLU A 116 8.13 15.81 11.35
CA GLU A 116 6.75 16.06 10.92
C GLU A 116 6.61 17.47 10.32
N HIS A 117 7.10 18.50 11.01
CA HIS A 117 7.15 19.87 10.48
C HIS A 117 8.00 19.99 9.20
N GLY A 118 9.05 19.16 9.06
CA GLY A 118 9.87 19.08 7.86
C GLY A 118 9.05 18.54 6.69
N LEU A 119 8.38 17.40 6.88
CA LEU A 119 7.49 16.79 5.88
C LEU A 119 6.34 17.74 5.50
N GLU A 120 5.70 18.40 6.47
CA GLU A 120 4.67 19.42 6.22
C GLU A 120 5.20 20.60 5.38
N ARG A 121 6.50 20.90 5.45
CA ARG A 121 7.13 21.96 4.66
C ARG A 121 7.42 21.53 3.22
N TYR A 122 7.77 20.25 3.02
CA TYR A 122 8.03 19.69 1.69
C TYR A 122 6.75 19.26 0.97
N LEU A 123 5.71 18.87 1.71
CA LEU A 123 4.41 18.41 1.21
C LEU A 123 3.26 19.11 1.97
N PRO A 124 3.09 20.43 1.81
CA PRO A 124 2.04 21.18 2.51
C PRO A 124 0.64 20.71 2.11
N GLY A 125 -0.16 20.32 3.09
CA GLY A 125 -1.52 19.80 2.86
C GLY A 125 -1.61 18.28 2.82
N GLU A 126 -0.49 17.58 2.65
CA GLU A 126 -0.45 16.11 2.73
C GLU A 126 -0.51 15.60 4.16
N ALA A 127 -1.19 14.47 4.32
CA ALA A 127 -1.35 13.81 5.61
C ALA A 127 -0.88 12.37 5.54
N PHE A 128 0.16 12.08 6.29
CA PHE A 128 0.38 10.73 6.79
C PHE A 128 -0.67 10.44 7.89
N GLY A 129 -1.06 9.16 8.05
CA GLY A 129 -2.05 8.75 9.07
C GLY A 129 -3.49 9.19 8.81
N ARG A 130 -3.95 9.04 7.55
CA ARG A 130 -5.34 9.31 7.16
C ARG A 130 -6.22 8.12 7.48
N VAL A 131 -7.44 8.40 7.93
CA VAL A 131 -8.49 7.38 8.12
C VAL A 131 -9.82 7.85 7.54
N PRO A 132 -10.62 6.97 6.92
CA PRO A 132 -11.89 7.33 6.30
C PRO A 132 -12.98 7.62 7.35
N HIS A 133 -12.94 6.95 8.50
CA HIS A 133 -13.93 7.08 9.56
C HIS A 133 -13.36 6.59 10.91
N GLY A 134 -14.12 6.85 11.99
CA GLY A 134 -13.90 6.26 13.30
C GLY A 134 -14.60 4.91 13.46
N PRO A 135 -14.38 4.19 14.57
CA PRO A 135 -13.42 4.54 15.62
C PRO A 135 -11.97 4.23 15.18
N TRP A 136 -11.05 5.10 15.58
CA TRP A 136 -9.61 4.91 15.43
C TRP A 136 -8.98 4.55 16.78
N VAL A 137 -7.85 3.82 16.78
CA VAL A 137 -7.20 3.33 18.01
C VAL A 137 -5.80 3.92 18.18
N ASP A 138 -5.60 4.62 19.29
CA ASP A 138 -4.29 4.97 19.82
C ASP A 138 -3.80 3.83 20.72
N SER A 139 -2.65 3.25 20.38
CA SER A 139 -2.01 2.28 21.26
C SER A 139 -0.66 2.77 21.82
N ASP A 140 -0.14 3.90 21.35
CA ASP A 140 1.11 4.49 21.83
C ASP A 140 0.88 5.31 23.11
N ILE A 141 0.36 4.65 24.14
CA ILE A 141 -0.11 5.31 25.36
C ILE A 141 0.59 4.81 26.61
N ARG A 142 0.67 5.67 27.62
CA ARG A 142 1.17 5.32 28.95
C ARG A 142 -0.01 5.16 29.92
N PRO A 143 -0.17 4.01 30.59
CA PRO A 143 -1.22 3.81 31.58
C PRO A 143 -1.23 4.90 32.65
N GLY A 144 -2.42 5.41 32.99
CA GLY A 144 -2.61 6.49 33.96
C GLY A 144 -2.26 7.89 33.48
N HIS A 145 -1.74 8.04 32.25
CA HIS A 145 -1.49 9.35 31.66
C HIS A 145 -2.74 9.92 31.00
N THR A 146 -2.97 11.22 31.14
CA THR A 146 -4.07 11.93 30.48
C THR A 146 -3.60 12.48 29.14
N TYR A 147 -4.32 12.12 28.09
CA TYR A 147 -4.11 12.60 26.73
C TYR A 147 -5.28 13.48 26.30
N TYR A 148 -5.00 14.37 25.35
CA TYR A 148 -5.96 15.28 24.73
C TYR A 148 -6.02 15.01 23.24
N TYR A 149 -7.21 14.75 22.71
CA TYR A 149 -7.42 14.42 21.30
C TYR A 149 -8.24 15.49 20.59
N ARG A 150 -7.93 15.67 19.30
CA ARG A 150 -8.72 16.43 18.32
C ARG A 150 -8.82 15.63 17.04
N VAL A 151 -9.91 15.80 16.30
CA VAL A 151 -10.06 15.27 14.96
C VAL A 151 -10.19 16.42 13.98
N ARG A 152 -9.55 16.30 12.81
CA ARG A 152 -9.72 17.22 11.68
C ARG A 152 -10.08 16.43 10.43
N GLY A 153 -10.98 16.97 9.61
CA GLY A 153 -11.33 16.41 8.30
C GLY A 153 -10.54 17.08 7.18
N ASN A 154 -10.41 16.42 6.03
CA ASN A 154 -9.83 16.98 4.81
C ASN A 154 -10.82 16.83 3.66
N ASP A 155 -10.93 17.85 2.79
CA ASP A 155 -11.83 17.84 1.63
C ASP A 155 -11.10 17.55 0.30
N GLY A 156 -9.92 16.95 0.33
CA GLY A 156 -9.04 16.76 -0.83
C GLY A 156 -8.21 17.98 -1.20
N THR A 157 -8.38 19.11 -0.52
CA THR A 157 -7.57 20.33 -0.76
C THR A 157 -7.03 20.96 0.51
N ALA A 158 -7.81 20.91 1.58
CA ALA A 158 -7.53 21.66 2.79
C ALA A 158 -8.16 21.00 4.02
N TRP A 159 -7.61 21.33 5.19
CA TRP A 159 -8.04 20.77 6.47
C TRP A 159 -9.14 21.61 7.10
N SER A 160 -10.07 20.96 7.80
CA SER A 160 -11.06 21.63 8.62
C SER A 160 -10.37 22.50 9.69
N PRO A 161 -11.02 23.59 10.15
CA PRO A 161 -10.57 24.31 11.34
C PRO A 161 -10.43 23.36 12.55
N PRO A 162 -9.59 23.69 13.56
CA PRO A 162 -9.46 22.87 14.75
C PRO A 162 -10.80 22.53 15.41
N GLY A 163 -11.02 21.24 15.64
CA GLY A 163 -12.22 20.69 16.27
C GLY A 163 -12.26 20.83 17.79
N ALA A 164 -13.25 20.18 18.40
CA ALA A 164 -13.33 20.04 19.85
C ALA A 164 -12.13 19.25 20.40
N THR A 165 -11.66 19.63 21.59
CA THR A 165 -10.65 18.88 22.33
C THR A 165 -11.34 18.02 23.37
N VAL A 166 -11.03 16.73 23.39
CA VAL A 166 -11.47 15.83 24.46
C VAL A 166 -10.27 15.28 25.21
N SER A 167 -10.40 15.17 26.53
CA SER A 167 -9.39 14.52 27.36
C SER A 167 -9.83 13.14 27.78
N VAL A 168 -8.86 12.25 27.93
CA VAL A 168 -9.08 10.90 28.46
C VAL A 168 -7.83 10.42 29.17
N THR A 169 -8.00 9.76 30.31
CA THR A 169 -6.90 9.13 31.03
C THR A 169 -6.79 7.67 30.61
N ALA A 170 -5.63 7.28 30.10
CA ALA A 170 -5.34 5.90 29.74
C ALA A 170 -5.58 4.98 30.94
N ALA A 171 -6.30 3.88 30.73
CA ALA A 171 -6.64 2.95 31.80
C ALA A 171 -5.36 2.32 32.40
N ALA A 172 -5.42 1.99 33.69
CA ALA A 172 -4.42 1.10 34.28
C ALA A 172 -4.49 -0.27 33.59
N LEU A 173 -3.33 -0.91 33.39
CA LEU A 173 -3.30 -2.24 32.78
C LEU A 173 -3.89 -3.27 33.73
N SER A 174 -4.98 -3.90 33.30
CA SER A 174 -5.54 -5.08 33.95
C SER A 174 -4.79 -6.34 33.50
N ASN A 175 -4.66 -7.30 34.42
CA ASN A 175 -4.17 -8.64 34.11
C ASN A 175 -5.21 -9.49 33.36
N GLN A 176 -6.48 -9.12 33.38
CA GLN A 176 -7.52 -9.79 32.60
C GLN A 176 -7.51 -9.30 31.15
N THR A 177 -7.51 -10.26 30.23
CA THR A 177 -7.76 -9.99 28.81
C THR A 177 -9.23 -9.55 28.63
N PRO A 178 -9.50 -8.38 28.04
CA PRO A 178 -10.85 -7.87 27.84
C PRO A 178 -11.61 -8.74 26.85
N ALA A 179 -12.89 -8.97 27.13
CA ALA A 179 -13.79 -9.64 26.22
C ALA A 179 -14.39 -8.65 25.20
N VAL A 180 -14.48 -9.09 23.95
CA VAL A 180 -15.18 -8.42 22.86
C VAL A 180 -16.29 -9.35 22.38
N GLN A 181 -17.52 -8.85 22.44
CA GLN A 181 -18.70 -9.57 22.01
C GLN A 181 -18.96 -9.25 20.54
N ILE A 182 -19.03 -10.26 19.68
CA ILE A 182 -19.29 -10.11 18.25
C ILE A 182 -20.46 -11.02 17.87
N ARG A 183 -21.39 -10.48 17.08
CA ARG A 183 -22.56 -11.21 16.62
C ARG A 183 -22.72 -11.08 15.11
N VAL A 184 -22.92 -12.22 14.46
CA VAL A 184 -23.24 -12.33 13.04
C VAL A 184 -24.71 -12.75 12.90
N ASP A 185 -25.49 -12.00 12.12
CA ASP A 185 -26.83 -12.41 11.71
C ASP A 185 -26.74 -13.25 10.43
N ALA A 186 -26.85 -14.58 10.57
CA ALA A 186 -26.78 -15.51 9.44
C ALA A 186 -28.08 -15.61 8.64
N ALA A 187 -29.21 -15.10 9.17
CA ALA A 187 -30.52 -15.23 8.52
C ALA A 187 -30.83 -14.08 7.55
N HIS A 188 -30.17 -12.93 7.70
CA HIS A 188 -30.51 -11.71 6.96
C HIS A 188 -29.29 -11.08 6.29
N PRO A 189 -28.93 -11.52 5.07
CA PRO A 189 -27.98 -10.81 4.23
C PRO A 189 -28.36 -9.33 4.06
N VAL A 190 -27.36 -8.45 4.19
CA VAL A 190 -27.53 -6.99 4.11
C VAL A 190 -27.07 -6.39 2.78
N GLY A 191 -26.59 -7.23 1.85
CA GLY A 191 -26.20 -6.81 0.50
C GLY A 191 -25.25 -7.81 -0.17
N ILE A 192 -24.67 -7.38 -1.29
CA ILE A 192 -23.63 -8.13 -1.98
C ILE A 192 -22.27 -7.73 -1.41
N LEU A 193 -21.45 -8.71 -1.05
CA LEU A 193 -20.02 -8.51 -0.81
C LEU A 193 -19.30 -8.68 -2.14
N GLU A 194 -18.98 -7.56 -2.80
CA GLU A 194 -18.11 -7.59 -3.96
C GLU A 194 -16.66 -7.83 -3.50
N HIS A 195 -16.00 -8.82 -4.09
CA HIS A 195 -14.61 -9.17 -3.79
C HIS A 195 -13.63 -8.17 -4.43
N LYS A 196 -13.67 -6.92 -3.98
CA LYS A 196 -12.92 -5.80 -4.57
C LYS A 196 -11.40 -5.94 -4.45
N TRP A 197 -10.94 -6.80 -3.54
CA TRP A 197 -9.52 -7.19 -3.38
C TRP A 197 -9.04 -8.20 -4.43
N GLU A 198 -9.95 -8.81 -5.20
CA GLU A 198 -9.62 -9.80 -6.25
C GLU A 198 -9.55 -9.17 -7.64
N ILE A 199 -9.95 -7.91 -7.79
CA ILE A 199 -9.97 -7.26 -9.10
C ILE A 199 -8.54 -7.14 -9.60
N ALA A 200 -7.68 -6.38 -8.93
CA ALA A 200 -6.31 -6.19 -9.38
C ALA A 200 -5.29 -6.54 -8.29
N LEU A 201 -4.11 -6.96 -8.73
CA LEU A 201 -2.93 -7.14 -7.88
C LEU A 201 -1.71 -6.52 -8.56
N GLY A 202 -0.85 -5.87 -7.78
CA GLY A 202 0.39 -5.29 -8.24
C GLY A 202 1.42 -6.36 -8.63
N SER A 203 2.27 -6.06 -9.60
CA SER A 203 3.40 -6.89 -10.01
C SER A 203 4.59 -6.00 -10.37
N GLU A 204 5.79 -6.55 -10.23
CA GLU A 204 6.97 -5.98 -10.92
C GLU A 204 6.67 -5.76 -12.41
N HIS A 205 7.37 -4.80 -13.01
CA HIS A 205 7.27 -4.50 -14.44
C HIS A 205 7.40 -5.79 -15.28
N LEU A 206 6.50 -5.96 -16.26
CA LEU A 206 6.28 -7.29 -16.84
C LEU A 206 7.48 -7.84 -17.62
N SER A 207 8.36 -7.01 -18.19
CA SER A 207 9.57 -7.50 -18.86
C SER A 207 10.53 -8.23 -17.93
N TYR A 208 10.38 -8.09 -16.61
CA TYR A 208 11.07 -8.92 -15.64
C TYR A 208 10.77 -10.41 -15.79
N MET A 209 9.63 -10.80 -16.40
CA MET A 209 9.36 -12.21 -16.73
C MET A 209 10.38 -12.83 -17.70
N PHE A 210 11.19 -12.02 -18.39
CA PHE A 210 12.30 -12.50 -19.22
C PHE A 210 13.62 -12.65 -18.46
N LYS A 211 13.67 -12.28 -17.17
CA LYS A 211 14.88 -12.36 -16.35
C LYS A 211 15.26 -13.83 -16.07
N GLY A 212 16.53 -14.15 -16.31
CA GLY A 212 17.12 -15.44 -15.97
C GLY A 212 17.54 -15.53 -14.50
N ASP A 213 18.65 -16.21 -14.25
CA ASP A 213 19.26 -16.25 -12.92
C ASP A 213 19.84 -14.87 -12.55
N ILE A 214 19.59 -14.42 -11.32
CA ILE A 214 20.23 -13.23 -10.75
C ILE A 214 21.57 -13.62 -10.15
N ASP A 215 21.57 -14.66 -9.31
CA ASP A 215 22.75 -15.24 -8.69
C ASP A 215 22.53 -16.74 -8.37
N SER A 216 23.43 -17.34 -7.59
CA SER A 216 23.34 -18.76 -7.23
C SER A 216 22.14 -19.13 -6.34
N HIS A 217 21.52 -18.14 -5.69
CA HIS A 217 20.40 -18.29 -4.77
C HIS A 217 19.06 -17.92 -5.42
N VAL A 218 19.02 -16.86 -6.23
CA VAL A 218 17.82 -16.42 -6.93
C VAL A 218 17.91 -16.79 -8.41
N LYS A 219 17.37 -17.97 -8.73
CA LYS A 219 17.37 -18.54 -10.08
C LYS A 219 16.04 -18.31 -10.78
N ALA A 220 16.09 -18.25 -12.11
CA ALA A 220 14.94 -18.12 -13.01
C ALA A 220 13.92 -17.07 -12.53
N ALA A 221 14.40 -15.86 -12.21
CA ALA A 221 13.61 -14.84 -11.52
C ALA A 221 12.32 -14.48 -12.27
N GLY A 222 12.37 -14.40 -13.59
CA GLY A 222 11.19 -14.13 -14.41
C GLY A 222 10.15 -15.25 -14.40
N ALA A 223 10.59 -16.51 -14.31
CA ALA A 223 9.69 -17.65 -14.15
C ALA A 223 9.05 -17.65 -12.76
N GLY A 224 9.81 -17.26 -11.73
CA GLY A 224 9.30 -17.06 -10.37
C GLY A 224 8.22 -15.99 -10.29
N LEU A 225 8.43 -14.83 -10.94
CA LEU A 225 7.41 -13.78 -11.04
C LEU A 225 6.13 -14.29 -11.71
N ARG A 226 6.25 -14.94 -12.88
CA ARG A 226 5.09 -15.51 -13.59
C ARG A 226 4.34 -16.53 -12.73
N ALA A 227 5.07 -17.43 -12.06
CA ALA A 227 4.47 -18.42 -11.17
C ALA A 227 3.73 -17.78 -9.99
N GLY A 228 4.27 -16.70 -9.42
CA GLY A 228 3.61 -15.93 -8.37
C GLY A 228 2.30 -15.28 -8.84
N ASN A 229 2.33 -14.63 -10.00
CA ASN A 229 1.13 -14.03 -10.61
C ASN A 229 0.06 -15.09 -10.88
N LYS A 230 0.45 -16.22 -11.48
CA LYS A 230 -0.45 -17.35 -11.75
C LYS A 230 -1.03 -17.94 -10.47
N LEU A 231 -0.22 -18.17 -9.44
CA LEU A 231 -0.69 -18.69 -8.16
C LEU A 231 -1.73 -17.75 -7.54
N ALA A 232 -1.51 -16.43 -7.61
CA ALA A 232 -2.48 -15.45 -7.13
C ALA A 232 -3.82 -15.55 -7.88
N HIS A 233 -3.82 -15.77 -9.19
CA HIS A 233 -5.06 -16.04 -9.95
C HIS A 233 -5.76 -17.32 -9.47
N GLU A 234 -5.03 -18.43 -9.45
CA GLU A 234 -5.58 -19.77 -9.22
C GLU A 234 -6.12 -19.97 -7.80
N THR A 235 -5.59 -19.23 -6.83
CA THR A 235 -5.87 -19.48 -5.39
C THR A 235 -6.44 -18.31 -4.62
N LEU A 236 -6.34 -17.09 -5.16
CA LEU A 236 -6.86 -15.87 -4.52
C LEU A 236 -7.92 -15.17 -5.38
N GLY A 237 -8.25 -15.71 -6.57
CA GLY A 237 -9.26 -15.15 -7.45
C GLY A 237 -8.83 -13.92 -8.25
N ILE A 238 -7.54 -13.54 -8.22
CA ILE A 238 -7.04 -12.31 -8.87
C ILE A 238 -7.38 -12.29 -10.36
N GLN A 239 -7.96 -11.20 -10.85
CA GLN A 239 -8.38 -11.08 -12.24
C GLN A 239 -7.39 -10.30 -13.11
N TYR A 240 -6.81 -9.22 -12.57
CA TYR A 240 -5.92 -8.32 -13.29
C TYR A 240 -4.54 -8.23 -12.62
N ILE A 241 -3.49 -8.14 -13.44
CA ILE A 241 -2.14 -7.73 -13.00
C ILE A 241 -1.89 -6.29 -13.44
N ARG A 242 -1.57 -5.43 -12.48
CA ARG A 242 -1.14 -4.04 -12.70
C ARG A 242 0.38 -3.96 -12.52
N ALA A 243 1.07 -3.43 -13.52
CA ALA A 243 2.54 -3.36 -13.52
C ALA A 243 3.03 -2.19 -14.38
N HIS A 244 4.14 -1.60 -13.96
CA HIS A 244 4.75 -0.45 -14.63
C HIS A 244 5.36 -0.80 -16.00
N GLY A 245 5.56 0.25 -16.81
CA GLY A 245 6.63 0.26 -17.80
C GLY A 245 6.35 -0.41 -19.14
N ILE A 246 5.10 -0.65 -19.53
CA ILE A 246 4.79 -1.35 -20.80
C ILE A 246 5.28 -0.60 -22.07
N LEU A 247 5.44 0.72 -21.99
CA LEU A 247 5.90 1.61 -23.06
C LEU A 247 7.37 2.02 -22.94
N MET A 248 8.09 1.59 -21.89
CA MET A 248 9.51 1.93 -21.74
C MET A 248 10.39 1.21 -22.78
N ASP A 249 11.68 1.52 -22.79
CA ASP A 249 12.61 0.99 -23.81
C ASP A 249 12.79 -0.55 -23.73
N ASP A 250 12.54 -1.15 -22.57
CA ASP A 250 12.70 -2.59 -22.34
C ASP A 250 11.73 -3.46 -23.17
N PRO A 251 10.40 -3.19 -23.19
CA PRO A 251 9.48 -3.74 -24.20
C PRO A 251 9.79 -3.28 -25.63
N SER A 252 10.53 -2.19 -25.81
CA SER A 252 11.01 -1.68 -27.11
C SER A 252 9.89 -1.31 -28.09
N VAL A 253 8.75 -0.85 -27.56
CA VAL A 253 7.54 -0.56 -28.34
C VAL A 253 7.73 0.55 -29.37
N TYR A 254 8.46 1.62 -29.03
CA TYR A 254 8.50 2.83 -29.85
C TYR A 254 9.92 3.21 -30.24
N THR A 255 10.12 3.39 -31.54
CA THR A 255 11.34 3.97 -32.12
C THR A 255 10.98 5.00 -33.19
N GLU A 256 11.96 5.79 -33.62
CA GLU A 256 11.78 6.71 -34.74
C GLU A 256 12.86 6.45 -35.80
N ASP A 257 12.48 6.55 -37.08
CA ASP A 257 13.45 6.57 -38.17
C ASP A 257 14.26 7.89 -38.20
N ALA A 258 15.18 8.01 -39.16
CA ALA A 258 16.01 9.21 -39.31
C ALA A 258 15.22 10.49 -39.63
N PHE A 259 13.97 10.38 -40.08
CA PHE A 259 13.07 11.50 -40.38
C PHE A 259 12.10 11.79 -39.22
N GLY A 260 12.19 11.02 -38.12
CA GLY A 260 11.31 11.14 -36.98
C GLY A 260 9.95 10.46 -37.15
N ASN A 261 9.77 9.56 -38.13
CA ASN A 261 8.54 8.79 -38.25
C ASN A 261 8.51 7.66 -37.22
N PRO A 262 7.38 7.43 -36.53
CA PRO A 262 7.28 6.38 -35.53
C PRO A 262 7.31 4.99 -36.18
N HIS A 263 8.00 4.06 -35.52
CA HIS A 263 7.93 2.62 -35.77
C HIS A 263 7.53 1.91 -34.49
N TYR A 264 6.49 1.08 -34.57
CA TYR A 264 5.96 0.30 -33.45
C TYR A 264 6.35 -1.18 -33.57
N ASP A 265 6.93 -1.75 -32.51
CA ASP A 265 7.21 -3.19 -32.40
C ASP A 265 6.49 -3.79 -31.20
N TRP A 266 5.45 -4.58 -31.48
CA TRP A 266 4.61 -5.18 -30.44
C TRP A 266 5.12 -6.54 -29.96
N THR A 267 6.21 -7.07 -30.50
CA THR A 267 6.65 -8.46 -30.29
C THR A 267 6.79 -8.82 -28.80
N LYS A 268 7.39 -7.94 -28.00
CA LYS A 268 7.56 -8.20 -26.55
C LYS A 268 6.27 -7.97 -25.78
N VAL A 269 5.49 -6.93 -26.10
CA VAL A 269 4.18 -6.68 -25.46
C VAL A 269 3.24 -7.85 -25.69
N ASP A 270 3.18 -8.37 -26.92
CA ASP A 270 2.44 -9.57 -27.28
C ASP A 270 2.84 -10.74 -26.41
N ARG A 271 4.14 -11.03 -26.34
CA ARG A 271 4.63 -12.15 -25.52
C ARG A 271 4.30 -11.98 -24.04
N LEU A 272 4.37 -10.77 -23.50
CA LEU A 272 4.07 -10.50 -22.09
C LEU A 272 2.58 -10.67 -21.78
N TYR A 273 1.71 -10.11 -22.62
CA TYR A 273 0.27 -10.21 -22.43
C TYR A 273 -0.29 -11.60 -22.78
N ASP A 274 0.27 -12.29 -23.78
CA ASP A 274 -0.04 -13.70 -24.05
C ASP A 274 0.24 -14.56 -22.80
N MET A 275 1.38 -14.37 -22.13
CA MET A 275 1.69 -15.10 -20.89
C MET A 275 0.66 -14.84 -19.78
N LEU A 276 0.20 -13.60 -19.60
CA LEU A 276 -0.86 -13.29 -18.65
C LEU A 276 -2.18 -13.97 -19.06
N ARG A 277 -2.58 -13.89 -20.33
CA ARG A 277 -3.83 -14.50 -20.81
C ARG A 277 -3.80 -16.03 -20.72
N GLU A 278 -2.67 -16.67 -21.02
CA GLU A 278 -2.43 -18.11 -20.84
C GLU A 278 -2.64 -18.54 -19.38
N ASP A 279 -2.30 -17.67 -18.43
CA ASP A 279 -2.44 -17.92 -16.99
C ASP A 279 -3.80 -17.44 -16.44
N GLY A 280 -4.74 -17.05 -17.30
CA GLY A 280 -6.10 -16.61 -16.93
C GLY A 280 -6.21 -15.13 -16.51
N LEU A 281 -5.08 -14.43 -16.42
CA LEU A 281 -4.97 -13.04 -15.97
C LEU A 281 -5.19 -12.04 -17.10
N LYS A 282 -5.66 -10.85 -16.75
CA LYS A 282 -5.78 -9.70 -17.66
C LYS A 282 -4.79 -8.61 -17.28
N PRO A 283 -4.31 -7.78 -18.22
CA PRO A 283 -3.53 -6.61 -17.85
C PRO A 283 -4.45 -5.50 -17.34
N PHE A 284 -4.07 -4.88 -16.22
CA PHE A 284 -4.45 -3.50 -15.91
C PHE A 284 -3.36 -2.63 -16.52
N VAL A 285 -3.67 -1.95 -17.62
CA VAL A 285 -2.68 -1.37 -18.52
C VAL A 285 -2.21 -0.01 -18.00
N GLU A 286 -0.99 0.05 -17.48
CA GLU A 286 -0.34 1.31 -17.15
C GLU A 286 0.41 1.88 -18.36
N LEU A 287 -0.03 3.04 -18.85
CA LEU A 287 0.60 3.74 -19.98
C LEU A 287 1.85 4.50 -19.53
N SER A 288 2.92 3.75 -19.25
CA SER A 288 4.21 4.26 -18.77
C SER A 288 5.37 3.35 -19.21
N PHE A 289 6.64 3.70 -19.02
CA PHE A 289 7.13 5.07 -18.91
C PHE A 289 7.42 5.60 -20.32
N MET A 290 8.04 6.76 -20.44
CA MET A 290 8.24 7.38 -21.75
C MET A 290 9.31 6.62 -22.57
N PRO A 291 9.04 6.20 -23.81
CA PRO A 291 10.09 5.70 -24.70
C PRO A 291 11.16 6.78 -24.93
N ALA A 292 12.45 6.44 -24.91
CA ALA A 292 13.52 7.43 -25.02
C ALA A 292 13.49 8.21 -26.34
N ALA A 293 13.04 7.59 -27.42
CA ALA A 293 12.89 8.25 -28.72
C ALA A 293 11.78 9.33 -28.70
N LEU A 294 10.76 9.21 -27.83
CA LEU A 294 9.67 10.18 -27.71
C LEU A 294 9.89 11.19 -26.57
N ALA A 295 10.77 10.92 -25.63
CA ALA A 295 11.03 11.80 -24.48
C ALA A 295 11.54 13.20 -24.89
N ALA A 296 10.96 14.25 -24.28
CA ALA A 296 11.46 15.63 -24.38
C ALA A 296 12.88 15.75 -23.82
N ASN A 297 13.15 15.06 -22.71
CA ASN A 297 14.47 14.92 -22.13
C ASN A 297 14.87 13.44 -22.02
N ARG A 298 15.59 12.93 -23.02
CA ARG A 298 16.18 11.58 -23.00
C ARG A 298 17.11 11.32 -21.80
N HIS A 299 17.63 12.38 -21.18
CA HIS A 299 18.54 12.35 -20.04
C HIS A 299 17.86 12.73 -18.72
N ALA A 300 16.52 12.77 -18.68
CA ALA A 300 15.79 12.90 -17.43
C ALA A 300 16.22 11.81 -16.42
N PRO A 301 16.09 12.08 -15.11
CA PRO A 301 16.33 11.09 -14.07
C PRO A 301 15.63 9.77 -14.43
N LYS A 302 16.38 8.68 -14.34
CA LYS A 302 15.86 7.35 -14.69
C LYS A 302 15.22 6.75 -13.46
N ILE A 303 14.00 6.25 -13.63
CA ILE A 303 13.22 5.58 -12.60
C ILE A 303 13.79 4.17 -12.44
N PHE A 304 14.14 3.83 -11.20
CA PHE A 304 14.60 2.50 -10.78
C PHE A 304 15.75 1.89 -11.61
N ARG A 305 15.99 0.58 -11.45
CA ARG A 305 17.10 -0.13 -12.10
C ARG A 305 16.86 -0.44 -13.57
N TYR A 306 15.61 -0.64 -13.97
CA TYR A 306 15.21 -0.80 -15.37
C TYR A 306 15.22 0.52 -16.16
N LYS A 307 15.51 1.65 -15.48
CA LYS A 307 15.76 2.96 -16.09
C LYS A 307 14.59 3.53 -16.90
N GLY A 308 13.37 3.44 -16.37
CA GLY A 308 12.21 4.11 -16.95
C GLY A 308 12.47 5.61 -17.14
N ASN A 309 12.05 6.19 -18.27
CA ASN A 309 12.24 7.62 -18.51
C ASN A 309 11.03 8.41 -18.00
N SER A 310 11.24 9.32 -17.05
CA SER A 310 10.17 10.12 -16.42
C SER A 310 9.81 11.42 -17.15
N SER A 311 10.38 11.67 -18.33
CA SER A 311 10.16 12.89 -19.09
C SER A 311 8.76 12.92 -19.73
N PRO A 312 8.14 14.12 -19.86
CA PRO A 312 7.06 14.34 -20.82
C PRO A 312 7.47 13.99 -22.26
N PRO A 313 6.52 13.76 -23.18
CA PRO A 313 6.84 13.56 -24.59
C PRO A 313 7.28 14.87 -25.24
N LYS A 314 8.22 14.80 -26.19
CA LYS A 314 8.64 15.94 -27.03
C LYS A 314 7.55 16.37 -28.02
N ASP A 315 6.62 15.45 -28.31
CA ASP A 315 5.48 15.64 -29.21
C ASP A 315 4.27 14.87 -28.68
N TYR A 316 3.27 15.60 -28.18
CA TYR A 316 2.05 15.04 -27.63
C TYR A 316 1.16 14.39 -28.70
N THR A 317 1.26 14.81 -29.97
CA THR A 317 0.51 14.19 -31.08
C THR A 317 1.03 12.78 -31.36
N LYS A 318 2.36 12.59 -31.28
CA LYS A 318 2.98 11.26 -31.37
C LYS A 318 2.66 10.38 -30.17
N TRP A 319 2.59 10.96 -28.96
CA TRP A 319 2.10 10.24 -27.77
C TRP A 319 0.67 9.73 -27.96
N ARG A 320 -0.26 10.60 -28.38
CA ARG A 320 -1.63 10.22 -28.75
C ARG A 320 -1.66 9.11 -29.79
N ALA A 321 -0.84 9.22 -30.85
CA ALA A 321 -0.76 8.22 -31.90
C ALA A 321 -0.23 6.86 -31.40
N LEU A 322 0.75 6.86 -30.49
CA LEU A 322 1.25 5.64 -29.83
C LEU A 322 0.15 4.97 -29.00
N VAL A 323 -0.61 5.72 -28.20
CA VAL A 323 -1.72 5.18 -27.40
C VAL A 323 -2.81 4.59 -28.30
N ALA A 324 -3.19 5.31 -29.37
CA ALA A 324 -4.15 4.81 -30.35
C ALA A 324 -3.65 3.54 -31.07
N ALA A 325 -2.37 3.50 -31.47
CA ALA A 325 -1.78 2.35 -32.14
C ALA A 325 -1.71 1.12 -31.22
N LEU A 326 -1.36 1.30 -29.94
CA LEU A 326 -1.41 0.23 -28.94
C LEU A 326 -2.85 -0.30 -28.80
N ALA A 327 -3.83 0.57 -28.60
CA ALA A 327 -5.22 0.18 -28.42
C ALA A 327 -5.78 -0.60 -29.62
N GLN A 328 -5.49 -0.11 -30.84
CA GLN A 328 -5.88 -0.77 -32.08
C GLN A 328 -5.23 -2.16 -32.19
N HIS A 329 -3.93 -2.25 -31.92
CA HIS A 329 -3.19 -3.52 -31.96
C HIS A 329 -3.73 -4.54 -30.94
N LEU A 330 -4.01 -4.10 -29.70
CA LEU A 330 -4.59 -4.96 -28.68
C LEU A 330 -5.98 -5.48 -29.09
N ILE A 331 -6.83 -4.63 -29.67
CA ILE A 331 -8.15 -5.04 -30.20
C ILE A 331 -8.01 -6.04 -31.34
N GLU A 332 -7.06 -5.82 -32.26
CA GLU A 332 -6.79 -6.74 -33.36
C GLU A 332 -6.31 -8.11 -32.88
N ARG A 333 -5.46 -8.14 -31.84
CA ARG A 333 -4.87 -9.37 -31.31
C ARG A 333 -5.80 -10.15 -30.38
N TYR A 334 -6.43 -9.47 -29.42
CA TYR A 334 -7.20 -10.10 -28.33
C TYR A 334 -8.72 -10.01 -28.53
N GLY A 335 -9.18 -9.20 -29.49
CA GLY A 335 -10.59 -8.96 -29.77
C GLY A 335 -11.18 -7.83 -28.93
N ARG A 336 -12.04 -7.03 -29.56
CA ARG A 336 -12.67 -5.84 -28.96
C ARG A 336 -13.32 -6.11 -27.59
N THR A 337 -14.20 -7.11 -27.53
CA THR A 337 -14.95 -7.45 -26.30
C THR A 337 -14.04 -7.82 -25.13
N GLU A 338 -12.87 -8.41 -25.40
CA GLU A 338 -11.90 -8.70 -24.35
C GLU A 338 -11.22 -7.41 -23.87
N VAL A 339 -10.72 -6.58 -24.79
CA VAL A 339 -9.96 -5.37 -24.46
C VAL A 339 -10.85 -4.28 -23.82
N GLU A 340 -12.15 -4.22 -24.15
CA GLU A 340 -13.12 -3.35 -23.45
C GLU A 340 -13.25 -3.68 -21.94
N THR A 341 -12.81 -4.87 -21.52
CA THR A 341 -12.75 -5.21 -20.08
C THR A 341 -11.51 -4.66 -19.38
N TRP A 342 -10.46 -4.31 -20.11
CA TRP A 342 -9.16 -3.91 -19.56
C TRP A 342 -9.17 -2.41 -19.17
N PRO A 343 -8.77 -2.05 -17.94
CA PRO A 343 -8.54 -0.67 -17.56
C PRO A 343 -7.23 -0.14 -18.17
N PHE A 344 -7.22 1.13 -18.59
CA PHE A 344 -6.02 1.86 -19.01
C PHE A 344 -5.78 3.04 -18.06
N GLU A 345 -4.71 2.99 -17.27
CA GLU A 345 -4.28 4.12 -16.42
C GLU A 345 -3.18 4.92 -17.12
N VAL A 346 -3.19 6.24 -16.94
CA VAL A 346 -2.20 7.13 -17.54
C VAL A 346 -1.12 7.48 -16.53
N TRP A 347 0.07 6.91 -16.76
CA TRP A 347 1.30 7.16 -16.00
C TRP A 347 1.32 6.51 -14.60
N ASN A 348 2.23 6.96 -13.74
CA ASN A 348 2.36 6.57 -12.34
C ASN A 348 2.86 7.76 -11.49
N GLU A 349 2.22 8.02 -10.36
CA GLU A 349 2.64 8.99 -9.31
C GLU A 349 3.26 10.30 -9.84
N PRO A 350 2.55 11.06 -10.70
CA PRO A 350 3.10 12.29 -11.29
C PRO A 350 3.41 13.39 -10.26
N ASP A 351 2.99 13.18 -9.01
CA ASP A 351 3.17 14.03 -7.84
C ASP A 351 4.39 13.68 -6.97
N VAL A 352 5.12 12.60 -7.27
CA VAL A 352 6.28 12.15 -6.48
C VAL A 352 7.61 12.58 -7.11
N ASN A 353 8.38 13.40 -6.36
CA ASN A 353 9.65 14.00 -6.79
C ASN A 353 10.76 14.01 -5.71
N VAL A 354 10.61 13.26 -4.62
CA VAL A 354 11.46 13.42 -3.41
C VAL A 354 12.64 12.43 -3.37
N ASP A 355 12.46 11.19 -3.86
CA ASP A 355 13.52 10.15 -3.92
C ASP A 355 13.61 9.48 -5.30
N VAL A 356 12.45 9.20 -5.88
CA VAL A 356 12.27 8.84 -7.29
C VAL A 356 11.49 9.96 -7.95
N THR A 357 11.93 10.39 -9.12
CA THR A 357 11.22 11.38 -9.94
C THR A 357 10.39 10.59 -10.96
N PHE A 358 9.14 10.28 -10.62
CA PHE A 358 8.23 9.57 -11.53
C PHE A 358 7.77 10.46 -12.69
N TRP A 359 7.73 11.79 -12.50
CA TRP A 359 7.37 12.74 -13.54
C TRP A 359 8.25 13.99 -13.51
N ASN A 360 8.91 14.29 -14.63
CA ASN A 360 9.79 15.46 -14.75
C ASN A 360 9.14 16.68 -15.41
N GLY A 361 7.83 16.61 -15.70
CA GLY A 361 7.05 17.74 -16.23
C GLY A 361 6.36 18.56 -15.14
N SER A 362 5.64 19.59 -15.55
CA SER A 362 4.69 20.28 -14.67
C SER A 362 3.41 19.46 -14.46
N GLN A 363 2.57 19.88 -13.51
CA GLN A 363 1.22 19.31 -13.35
C GLN A 363 0.37 19.50 -14.63
N ASP A 364 0.45 20.65 -15.28
CA ASP A 364 -0.25 20.90 -16.55
C ASP A 364 0.30 20.01 -17.69
N ASP A 365 1.59 19.70 -17.70
CA ASP A 365 2.14 18.73 -18.66
C ASP A 365 1.54 17.33 -18.44
N TYR A 366 1.30 16.92 -17.19
CA TYR A 366 0.63 15.65 -16.89
C TYR A 366 -0.84 15.69 -17.34
N PHE A 367 -1.56 16.77 -17.05
CA PHE A 367 -2.94 16.96 -17.53
C PHE A 367 -3.04 16.91 -19.05
N LYS A 368 -2.05 17.50 -19.74
CA LYS A 368 -1.91 17.39 -21.19
C LYS A 368 -1.58 15.96 -21.64
N LEU A 369 -0.72 15.23 -20.93
CA LEU A 369 -0.43 13.82 -21.21
C LEU A 369 -1.70 12.97 -21.15
N TYR A 370 -2.50 13.18 -20.10
CA TYR A 370 -3.79 12.53 -19.89
C TYR A 370 -4.76 12.82 -21.03
N ASP A 371 -4.96 14.10 -21.39
CA ASP A 371 -5.91 14.47 -22.45
C ASP A 371 -5.56 13.83 -23.81
N TYR A 372 -4.27 13.81 -24.17
CA TYR A 372 -3.82 13.20 -25.42
C TYR A 372 -3.88 11.67 -25.39
N ALA A 373 -3.69 11.03 -24.22
CA ALA A 373 -3.91 9.60 -24.06
C ALA A 373 -5.40 9.25 -24.17
N ALA A 374 -6.27 10.00 -23.49
CA ALA A 374 -7.72 9.84 -23.52
C ALA A 374 -8.27 9.98 -24.94
N ASP A 375 -7.86 11.02 -25.67
CA ASP A 375 -8.29 11.21 -27.05
C ASP A 375 -7.75 10.11 -27.99
N GLY A 376 -6.50 9.68 -27.79
CA GLY A 376 -5.91 8.56 -28.53
C GLY A 376 -6.72 7.28 -28.37
N LEU A 377 -6.96 6.87 -27.11
CA LEU A 377 -7.69 5.65 -26.75
C LEU A 377 -9.15 5.69 -27.25
N LYS A 378 -9.87 6.77 -26.94
CA LYS A 378 -11.30 6.91 -27.29
C LYS A 378 -11.53 7.10 -28.78
N SER A 379 -10.53 7.55 -29.55
CA SER A 379 -10.63 7.62 -31.02
C SER A 379 -10.61 6.25 -31.70
N VAL A 380 -10.09 5.22 -31.03
CA VAL A 380 -10.12 3.83 -31.50
C VAL A 380 -11.42 3.15 -31.11
N ASP A 381 -11.78 3.27 -29.84
CA ASP A 381 -13.02 2.71 -29.31
C ASP A 381 -13.49 3.50 -28.07
N PRO A 382 -14.69 4.12 -28.11
CA PRO A 382 -15.21 4.92 -27.00
C PRO A 382 -15.47 4.11 -25.72
N ASN A 383 -15.57 2.77 -25.81
CA ASN A 383 -15.84 1.89 -24.66
C ASN A 383 -14.59 1.50 -23.87
N LEU A 384 -13.38 1.73 -24.38
CA LEU A 384 -12.14 1.45 -23.64
C LEU A 384 -12.03 2.35 -22.43
N LYS A 385 -11.84 1.78 -21.24
CA LYS A 385 -11.86 2.52 -19.97
C LYS A 385 -10.53 3.23 -19.74
N ILE A 386 -10.56 4.52 -19.43
CA ILE A 386 -9.38 5.30 -19.06
C ILE A 386 -9.50 5.94 -17.68
N GLY A 387 -8.40 5.94 -16.93
CA GLY A 387 -8.31 6.53 -15.60
C GLY A 387 -6.99 7.23 -15.30
N GLY A 388 -7.06 8.04 -14.25
CA GLY A 388 -6.00 8.90 -13.71
C GLY A 388 -6.46 9.49 -12.36
N PRO A 389 -5.58 10.18 -11.60
CA PRO A 389 -4.23 10.56 -11.98
C PRO A 389 -3.10 9.62 -11.53
N VAL A 390 -3.42 8.46 -10.95
CA VAL A 390 -2.44 7.53 -10.36
C VAL A 390 -1.55 8.20 -9.28
N ALA A 391 -2.13 9.11 -8.51
CA ALA A 391 -1.39 9.95 -7.57
C ALA A 391 -1.10 9.25 -6.22
N ALA A 392 0.07 9.53 -5.64
CA ALA A 392 0.45 9.05 -4.30
C ALA A 392 -0.16 9.89 -3.18
N PHE A 393 -0.43 11.16 -3.47
CA PHE A 393 -0.76 12.21 -2.52
C PHE A 393 -2.20 12.72 -2.72
N THR A 394 -2.84 13.16 -1.64
CA THR A 394 -4.26 13.59 -1.64
C THR A 394 -4.52 14.95 -2.30
N THR A 395 -3.47 15.72 -2.53
CA THR A 395 -3.54 17.09 -3.05
C THR A 395 -3.61 17.14 -4.58
N PHE A 396 -3.39 16.03 -5.28
CA PHE A 396 -3.36 16.00 -6.74
C PHE A 396 -4.73 15.74 -7.38
N GLN A 397 -5.65 15.05 -6.68
CA GLN A 397 -6.93 14.63 -7.27
C GLN A 397 -7.87 15.81 -7.53
N GLU A 398 -7.94 16.82 -6.65
CA GLU A 398 -8.82 17.97 -6.89
C GLU A 398 -8.38 18.83 -8.08
N PRO A 399 -7.10 19.22 -8.23
CA PRO A 399 -6.61 19.88 -9.43
C PRO A 399 -6.87 19.05 -10.70
N PHE A 400 -6.67 17.73 -10.63
CA PHE A 400 -6.96 16.84 -11.76
C PHE A 400 -8.45 16.85 -12.13
N LEU A 401 -9.37 16.67 -11.18
CA LEU A 401 -10.81 16.71 -11.45
C LEU A 401 -11.28 18.07 -11.98
N ARG A 402 -10.64 19.15 -11.53
CA ARG A 402 -10.85 20.49 -12.09
C ARG A 402 -10.41 20.59 -13.54
N HIS A 403 -9.28 19.98 -13.89
CA HIS A 403 -8.82 19.89 -15.27
C HIS A 403 -9.80 19.08 -16.14
N ILE A 404 -10.22 17.90 -15.68
CA ILE A 404 -11.16 17.01 -16.38
C ILE A 404 -12.51 17.70 -16.71
N THR A 405 -12.89 18.71 -15.94
CA THR A 405 -14.14 19.47 -16.11
C THR A 405 -13.96 20.82 -16.81
N ARG A 406 -12.82 21.02 -17.49
CA ARG A 406 -12.45 22.24 -18.23
C ARG A 406 -11.97 21.89 -19.65
N GLU A 407 -11.41 22.89 -20.35
CA GLU A 407 -10.90 22.74 -21.71
C GLU A 407 -9.80 21.68 -21.79
N ASN A 408 -10.02 20.68 -22.65
CA ASN A 408 -9.14 19.57 -22.95
C ASN A 408 -8.05 20.01 -23.94
N PHE A 409 -6.78 19.79 -23.61
CA PHE A 409 -5.61 20.21 -24.39
C PHE A 409 -5.48 19.54 -25.78
N ALA A 410 -6.10 18.37 -25.98
CA ALA A 410 -6.01 17.62 -27.23
C ALA A 410 -7.12 18.02 -28.23
N THR A 411 -8.33 18.27 -27.72
CA THR A 411 -9.56 18.43 -28.53
C THR A 411 -10.19 19.82 -28.43
N GLY A 412 -9.85 20.62 -27.42
CA GLY A 412 -10.52 21.89 -27.10
C GLY A 412 -11.93 21.72 -26.51
N ALA A 413 -12.37 20.48 -26.23
CA ALA A 413 -13.67 20.23 -25.60
C ALA A 413 -13.66 20.64 -24.12
N ASN A 414 -14.79 21.06 -23.55
CA ASN A 414 -14.88 21.48 -22.14
C ASN A 414 -14.94 20.32 -21.11
N ARG A 415 -14.59 19.10 -21.53
CA ARG A 415 -14.46 17.92 -20.67
C ARG A 415 -13.49 16.93 -21.28
N THR A 416 -12.76 16.21 -20.44
CA THR A 416 -11.97 15.04 -20.82
C THR A 416 -12.67 13.75 -20.35
N PRO A 417 -12.67 12.67 -21.14
CA PRO A 417 -13.14 11.35 -20.68
C PRO A 417 -12.39 10.88 -19.43
N LEU A 418 -13.13 10.37 -18.45
CA LEU A 418 -12.63 9.76 -17.22
C LEU A 418 -13.63 8.67 -16.84
N ASP A 419 -13.22 7.41 -16.90
CA ASP A 419 -14.07 6.24 -16.61
C ASP A 419 -13.85 5.69 -15.20
N PHE A 420 -12.69 5.98 -14.59
CA PHE A 420 -12.38 5.69 -13.19
C PHE A 420 -11.36 6.69 -12.64
N LEU A 421 -11.42 6.97 -11.33
CA LEU A 421 -10.37 7.69 -10.61
C LEU A 421 -9.42 6.67 -10.00
N ASP A 422 -8.12 6.80 -10.19
CA ASP A 422 -7.12 5.93 -9.58
C ASP A 422 -6.04 6.69 -8.80
N LEU A 423 -5.51 6.01 -7.78
CA LEU A 423 -4.54 6.57 -6.83
C LEU A 423 -3.87 5.46 -6.03
N HIS A 424 -2.84 5.83 -5.27
CA HIS A 424 -2.14 4.93 -4.37
C HIS A 424 -2.39 5.29 -2.92
N ASN A 425 -2.27 4.31 -2.02
CA ASN A 425 -2.26 4.59 -0.59
C ASN A 425 -1.56 3.48 0.21
N TYR A 426 -0.48 3.87 0.88
CA TYR A 426 0.21 3.04 1.84
C TYR A 426 -0.11 3.47 3.27
N TYR A 427 0.17 2.59 4.23
CA TYR A 427 -0.19 2.82 5.65
C TYR A 427 -1.70 2.97 5.83
N LEU A 428 -2.39 2.03 5.20
CA LEU A 428 -3.81 1.66 5.25
C LEU A 428 -4.58 2.24 6.45
N PRO A 429 -5.87 2.63 6.33
CA PRO A 429 -6.84 2.36 5.24
C PRO A 429 -6.92 3.42 4.12
N ALA A 430 -7.80 3.20 3.13
CA ALA A 430 -8.07 4.11 2.01
C ALA A 430 -9.08 5.23 2.36
N ALA A 431 -8.93 6.41 1.74
CA ALA A 431 -9.84 7.56 1.90
C ALA A 431 -11.12 7.44 1.04
N ASP A 432 -12.21 8.09 1.45
CA ASP A 432 -13.47 8.14 0.71
C ASP A 432 -13.49 9.34 -0.25
N TYR A 433 -13.17 9.12 -1.52
CA TYR A 433 -13.17 10.19 -2.53
C TYR A 433 -14.54 10.56 -3.10
N ARG A 434 -15.62 9.83 -2.75
CA ARG A 434 -16.97 10.09 -3.28
C ARG A 434 -17.46 11.51 -3.01
N PRO A 435 -17.23 12.14 -1.84
CA PRO A 435 -17.60 13.53 -1.62
C PRO A 435 -16.87 14.52 -2.54
N LEU A 436 -15.59 14.28 -2.87
CA LEU A 436 -14.86 15.08 -3.86
C LEU A 436 -15.46 14.89 -5.26
N LEU A 437 -15.71 13.66 -5.67
CA LEU A 437 -16.30 13.36 -6.98
C LEU A 437 -17.68 13.99 -7.19
N ARG A 438 -18.55 13.99 -6.17
CA ARG A 438 -19.86 14.66 -6.24
C ARG A 438 -19.75 16.16 -6.53
N ARG A 439 -18.73 16.85 -5.99
CA ARG A 439 -18.50 18.29 -6.26
C ARG A 439 -18.16 18.58 -7.72
N TYR A 440 -17.61 17.60 -8.42
CA TYR A 440 -17.28 17.67 -9.84
C TYR A 440 -18.34 17.04 -10.77
N GLY A 441 -19.48 16.63 -10.21
CA GLY A 441 -20.57 16.03 -10.97
C GLY A 441 -20.25 14.62 -11.50
N LEU A 442 -19.46 13.86 -10.73
CA LEU A 442 -19.02 12.49 -11.06
C LEU A 442 -19.39 11.47 -9.95
N PRO A 443 -20.64 11.47 -9.44
CA PRO A 443 -21.02 10.71 -8.23
C PRO A 443 -20.83 9.19 -8.33
N ASP A 444 -20.92 8.64 -9.54
CA ASP A 444 -20.88 7.19 -9.83
C ASP A 444 -19.54 6.73 -10.38
N LEU A 445 -18.54 7.63 -10.44
CA LEU A 445 -17.22 7.28 -10.95
C LEU A 445 -16.53 6.30 -9.98
N PRO A 446 -16.12 5.11 -10.44
CA PRO A 446 -15.42 4.14 -9.60
C PRO A 446 -14.05 4.68 -9.17
N VAL A 447 -13.66 4.33 -7.94
CA VAL A 447 -12.36 4.71 -7.36
C VAL A 447 -11.50 3.45 -7.21
N TYR A 448 -10.37 3.41 -7.89
CA TYR A 448 -9.42 2.30 -7.85
C TYR A 448 -8.18 2.69 -7.06
N TYR A 449 -7.80 1.86 -6.10
CA TYR A 449 -6.48 1.92 -5.51
C TYR A 449 -5.60 0.93 -6.26
N THR A 450 -4.74 1.42 -7.15
CA THR A 450 -3.91 0.61 -8.06
C THR A 450 -2.61 0.14 -7.41
N GLU A 451 -2.19 0.84 -6.34
CA GLU A 451 -1.26 0.36 -5.33
C GLU A 451 -1.77 0.65 -3.93
N TRP A 452 -1.65 -0.34 -3.06
CA TRP A 452 -2.10 -0.28 -1.69
C TRP A 452 -1.33 -1.28 -0.84
N GLY A 453 -0.94 -0.91 0.38
CA GLY A 453 -0.22 -1.85 1.23
C GLY A 453 0.26 -1.28 2.56
N VAL A 454 0.79 -2.18 3.39
CA VAL A 454 1.20 -1.83 4.76
C VAL A 454 2.39 -0.87 4.78
N SER A 455 3.28 -0.93 3.79
CA SER A 455 4.47 -0.08 3.70
C SER A 455 4.87 0.08 2.22
N PRO A 456 5.25 1.29 1.78
CA PRO A 456 5.86 1.53 0.48
C PRO A 456 7.37 1.25 0.50
N GLU A 457 7.95 0.93 1.66
CA GLU A 457 9.40 0.75 1.80
C GLU A 457 9.81 -0.70 1.51
N TYR A 458 10.54 -0.89 0.41
CA TYR A 458 11.18 -2.16 0.11
C TYR A 458 12.28 -2.46 1.14
N GLY A 459 12.17 -3.58 1.84
CA GLY A 459 13.07 -3.91 2.93
C GLY A 459 12.45 -3.82 4.32
N ASP A 460 11.25 -3.25 4.42
CA ASP A 460 10.54 -3.17 5.69
C ASP A 460 10.09 -4.57 6.14
N LYS A 461 10.59 -4.99 7.30
CA LYS A 461 10.35 -6.34 7.81
C LYS A 461 8.88 -6.58 8.13
N VAL A 462 8.08 -5.53 8.37
CA VAL A 462 6.65 -5.69 8.62
C VAL A 462 5.96 -6.43 7.47
N SER A 463 6.46 -6.27 6.24
CA SER A 463 5.95 -6.92 5.04
C SER A 463 6.03 -8.44 5.06
N ASP A 464 6.92 -9.03 5.86
CA ASP A 464 7.04 -10.48 6.04
C ASP A 464 6.28 -11.01 7.27
N MET A 465 5.86 -10.12 8.18
CA MET A 465 5.27 -10.49 9.48
C MET A 465 3.77 -10.78 9.38
N ALA A 466 3.26 -11.55 10.36
CA ALA A 466 1.82 -11.77 10.58
C ALA A 466 1.05 -10.46 10.80
N TYR A 467 1.72 -9.42 11.31
CA TYR A 467 1.18 -8.07 11.40
C TYR A 467 0.63 -7.55 10.07
N SER A 468 1.35 -7.76 8.96
CA SER A 468 0.88 -7.29 7.67
C SER A 468 -0.38 -7.99 7.17
N ALA A 469 -0.62 -9.22 7.61
CA ALA A 469 -1.85 -9.94 7.33
C ALA A 469 -3.03 -9.30 8.09
N ALA A 470 -2.84 -9.00 9.37
CA ALA A 470 -3.86 -8.39 10.22
C ALA A 470 -4.19 -6.95 9.79
N GLU A 471 -3.18 -6.13 9.49
CA GLU A 471 -3.38 -4.77 8.98
C GLU A 471 -4.02 -4.76 7.58
N ALA A 472 -3.69 -5.71 6.70
CA ALA A 472 -4.34 -5.80 5.40
C ALA A 472 -5.85 -6.10 5.55
N VAL A 473 -6.25 -7.05 6.40
CA VAL A 473 -7.68 -7.32 6.64
C VAL A 473 -8.37 -6.14 7.30
N SER A 474 -7.72 -5.50 8.28
CA SER A 474 -8.23 -4.31 8.96
C SER A 474 -8.47 -3.15 7.98
N GLY A 475 -7.44 -2.80 7.21
CA GLY A 475 -7.49 -1.71 6.24
C GLY A 475 -8.47 -1.97 5.10
N LEU A 476 -8.59 -3.21 4.63
CA LEU A 476 -9.61 -3.60 3.65
C LEU A 476 -11.00 -3.39 4.22
N THR A 477 -11.27 -3.87 5.43
CA THR A 477 -12.58 -3.75 6.08
C THR A 477 -13.04 -2.29 6.16
N ASP A 478 -12.13 -1.38 6.49
CA ASP A 478 -12.41 0.07 6.54
C ASP A 478 -12.52 0.75 5.16
N SER A 479 -12.24 0.04 4.07
CA SER A 479 -12.18 0.61 2.71
C SER A 479 -13.31 0.14 1.78
N LEU A 480 -13.88 -1.05 2.01
CA LEU A 480 -14.75 -1.74 1.04
C LEU A 480 -16.02 -0.99 0.64
N ASP A 481 -16.53 -0.11 1.51
CA ASP A 481 -17.77 0.62 1.26
C ASP A 481 -17.59 1.83 0.33
N HIS A 482 -16.36 2.26 0.04
CA HIS A 482 -16.09 3.45 -0.80
C HIS A 482 -15.09 3.26 -1.94
N VAL A 483 -14.41 2.12 -2.01
CA VAL A 483 -13.54 1.79 -3.15
C VAL A 483 -14.28 0.90 -4.15
N ALA A 484 -13.84 0.88 -5.41
CA ALA A 484 -14.31 -0.05 -6.43
C ALA A 484 -13.28 -1.16 -6.73
N SER A 485 -12.00 -0.93 -6.45
CA SER A 485 -10.91 -1.92 -6.49
C SER A 485 -9.81 -1.49 -5.52
N ILE A 486 -9.10 -2.46 -4.94
CA ILE A 486 -8.00 -2.22 -3.99
C ILE A 486 -6.88 -3.24 -4.21
N SER A 487 -5.85 -2.81 -4.92
CA SER A 487 -4.77 -3.65 -5.44
C SER A 487 -3.59 -3.66 -4.49
N TYR A 488 -3.29 -4.82 -3.90
CA TYR A 488 -2.12 -4.96 -3.05
C TYR A 488 -0.83 -4.87 -3.87
N TRP A 489 0.13 -4.07 -3.43
CA TRP A 489 1.48 -4.05 -3.99
C TRP A 489 2.39 -4.97 -3.15
N THR A 490 2.74 -6.20 -3.56
CA THR A 490 2.59 -6.87 -4.88
C THR A 490 2.28 -8.37 -4.76
N ALA A 491 2.14 -9.07 -5.90
CA ALA A 491 2.03 -10.52 -5.99
C ALA A 491 3.28 -11.26 -5.48
N SER A 492 4.48 -10.83 -5.86
CA SER A 492 5.71 -11.60 -5.63
C SER A 492 6.93 -10.76 -5.23
N ASP A 493 7.83 -11.36 -4.44
CA ASP A 493 9.15 -10.82 -4.10
C ASP A 493 10.19 -10.89 -5.24
N TYR A 494 9.84 -11.48 -6.38
CA TYR A 494 10.65 -11.39 -7.60
C TYR A 494 10.55 -9.96 -8.17
N PHE A 495 11.37 -9.07 -7.61
CA PHE A 495 11.29 -7.62 -7.76
C PHE A 495 12.71 -7.02 -7.87
N GLU A 496 12.91 -5.96 -8.66
CA GLU A 496 14.21 -5.35 -8.90
C GLU A 496 14.28 -3.82 -8.77
N GLU A 497 13.16 -3.10 -8.52
CA GLU A 497 13.18 -1.64 -8.44
C GLU A 497 14.20 -1.09 -7.44
N SER A 498 14.21 -1.70 -6.25
CA SER A 498 15.08 -1.36 -5.12
C SER A 498 16.33 -2.27 -5.04
N GLY A 499 16.59 -3.02 -6.11
CA GLY A 499 17.71 -3.95 -6.22
C GLY A 499 17.37 -5.40 -5.91
N ASP A 500 18.31 -6.27 -6.30
CA ASP A 500 18.14 -7.72 -6.20
C ASP A 500 17.90 -8.18 -4.75
N PRO A 501 17.04 -9.19 -4.53
CA PRO A 501 16.81 -9.77 -3.22
C PRO A 501 18.11 -10.21 -2.55
N LYS A 502 18.32 -9.79 -1.30
CA LYS A 502 19.57 -10.06 -0.57
C LYS A 502 19.48 -11.25 0.37
N ALA A 503 18.29 -11.74 0.69
CA ALA A 503 18.03 -12.88 1.56
C ALA A 503 16.68 -13.51 1.17
N LEU A 504 16.37 -14.71 1.67
CA LEU A 504 15.07 -15.35 1.42
C LEU A 504 13.91 -14.46 1.86
N PHE A 505 13.92 -14.06 3.14
CA PHE A 505 13.03 -13.03 3.69
C PHE A 505 13.83 -11.76 3.88
N HIS A 506 13.33 -10.67 3.32
CA HIS A 506 14.07 -9.43 3.20
C HIS A 506 13.15 -8.21 3.23
N GLY A 507 11.89 -8.33 3.65
CA GLY A 507 10.93 -7.23 3.66
C GLY A 507 10.42 -6.85 2.26
N GLY A 508 10.37 -7.81 1.34
CA GLY A 508 9.84 -7.60 0.00
C GLY A 508 8.31 -7.41 -0.01
N PHE A 509 7.80 -6.76 -1.05
CA PHE A 509 6.38 -6.39 -1.18
C PHE A 509 5.43 -7.58 -1.39
N GLY A 510 5.94 -8.74 -1.85
CA GLY A 510 5.13 -9.84 -2.35
C GLY A 510 4.20 -10.44 -1.30
N LEU A 511 2.99 -10.83 -1.71
CA LEU A 511 2.19 -11.85 -1.01
C LEU A 511 2.94 -13.19 -0.98
N ILE A 512 3.64 -13.49 -2.09
CA ILE A 512 4.39 -14.71 -2.32
C ILE A 512 5.89 -14.36 -2.32
N GLY A 513 6.63 -14.95 -1.38
CA GLY A 513 8.08 -14.82 -1.30
C GLY A 513 8.83 -15.55 -2.41
N LEU A 514 10.16 -15.48 -2.36
CA LEU A 514 11.02 -16.27 -3.25
C LEU A 514 10.76 -17.78 -3.07
N ASP A 515 11.02 -18.54 -4.13
CA ASP A 515 10.76 -19.99 -4.18
C ASP A 515 9.29 -20.37 -3.99
N GLY A 516 8.36 -19.41 -4.11
CA GLY A 516 6.92 -19.64 -4.00
C GLY A 516 6.38 -19.74 -2.57
N LEU A 517 7.19 -19.41 -1.55
CA LEU A 517 6.75 -19.45 -0.15
C LEU A 517 5.67 -18.41 0.13
N ARG A 518 4.50 -18.83 0.63
CA ARG A 518 3.39 -17.91 0.89
C ARG A 518 3.57 -17.24 2.26
N LYS A 519 3.61 -15.90 2.26
CA LYS A 519 3.74 -15.11 3.49
C LYS A 519 2.43 -15.12 4.29
N PRO A 520 2.42 -14.75 5.58
CA PRO A 520 1.18 -14.64 6.36
C PRO A 520 0.06 -13.85 5.65
N ARG A 521 0.44 -12.78 4.94
CA ARG A 521 -0.50 -11.95 4.20
C ARG A 521 -1.15 -12.65 3.01
N TYR A 522 -0.46 -13.59 2.34
CA TYR A 522 -1.10 -14.44 1.33
C TYR A 522 -2.26 -15.23 1.94
N TRP A 523 -2.06 -15.82 3.12
CA TRP A 523 -3.10 -16.60 3.79
C TRP A 523 -4.30 -15.74 4.19
N ALA A 524 -4.10 -14.46 4.49
CA ALA A 524 -5.21 -13.53 4.71
C ALA A 524 -6.01 -13.30 3.43
N TYR A 525 -5.34 -13.11 2.28
CA TYR A 525 -6.02 -13.02 0.97
C TYR A 525 -6.72 -14.33 0.59
N TYR A 526 -6.15 -15.47 0.94
CA TYR A 526 -6.79 -16.77 0.73
C TYR A 526 -8.09 -16.87 1.54
N LEU A 527 -8.06 -16.49 2.83
CA LEU A 527 -9.26 -16.46 3.67
C LEU A 527 -10.31 -15.45 3.17
N LEU A 528 -9.89 -14.28 2.68
CA LEU A 528 -10.77 -13.31 2.05
C LEU A 528 -11.44 -13.91 0.81
N HIS A 529 -10.69 -14.63 -0.04
CA HIS A 529 -11.23 -15.34 -1.20
C HIS A 529 -12.27 -16.41 -0.83
N GLN A 530 -12.17 -17.00 0.36
CA GLN A 530 -13.15 -17.98 0.84
C GLN A 530 -14.46 -17.36 1.36
N LEU A 531 -14.55 -16.03 1.53
CA LEU A 531 -15.80 -15.38 1.91
C LEU A 531 -16.86 -15.59 0.82
N GLY A 532 -18.11 -15.79 1.23
CA GLY A 532 -19.22 -15.78 0.29
C GLY A 532 -19.55 -14.39 -0.26
N THR A 533 -20.48 -14.34 -1.20
CA THR A 533 -20.86 -13.10 -1.89
C THR A 533 -22.05 -12.37 -1.25
N GLU A 534 -22.74 -12.98 -0.28
CA GLU A 534 -23.86 -12.35 0.42
C GLU A 534 -23.36 -11.76 1.74
N LYS A 535 -23.19 -10.42 1.81
CA LYS A 535 -22.67 -9.69 2.98
C LYS A 535 -23.62 -9.85 4.16
N LEU A 536 -23.08 -10.19 5.33
CA LEU A 536 -23.85 -10.30 6.56
C LEU A 536 -23.61 -9.10 7.49
N SER A 537 -24.60 -8.80 8.34
CA SER A 537 -24.42 -7.81 9.40
C SER A 537 -23.55 -8.36 10.50
N VAL A 538 -22.53 -7.59 10.91
CA VAL A 538 -21.73 -7.84 12.10
C VAL A 538 -21.97 -6.72 13.08
N THR A 539 -22.38 -7.08 14.30
CA THR A 539 -22.57 -6.15 15.42
C THR A 539 -21.70 -6.59 16.59
N GLY A 540 -21.41 -5.68 17.50
CA GLY A 540 -20.57 -6.03 18.65
C GLY A 540 -20.36 -4.90 19.62
N SER A 541 -19.62 -5.22 20.68
CA SER A 541 -19.27 -4.29 21.75
C SER A 541 -18.07 -4.80 22.54
N GLY A 542 -17.47 -3.93 23.33
CA GLY A 542 -16.31 -4.27 24.17
C GLY A 542 -15.06 -3.49 23.77
N ASP A 543 -13.99 -3.72 24.52
CA ASP A 543 -12.73 -2.99 24.41
C ASP A 543 -12.05 -3.25 23.06
N GLY A 544 -12.02 -2.24 22.19
CA GLY A 544 -11.39 -2.30 20.87
C GLY A 544 -12.30 -2.77 19.74
N PHE A 545 -13.57 -3.05 19.98
CA PHE A 545 -14.52 -3.39 18.91
C PHE A 545 -14.63 -2.26 17.87
N GLY A 546 -14.58 -2.62 16.58
CA GLY A 546 -14.71 -1.68 15.47
C GLY A 546 -13.48 -0.81 15.22
N GLY A 547 -12.46 -0.88 16.08
CA GLY A 547 -11.20 -0.14 15.96
C GLY A 547 -10.00 -1.08 15.91
N LEU A 548 -9.65 -1.68 17.05
CA LEU A 548 -8.56 -2.67 17.16
C LEU A 548 -8.96 -4.00 16.52
N ILE A 549 -10.22 -4.41 16.77
CA ILE A 549 -10.84 -5.60 16.19
C ILE A 549 -11.73 -5.16 15.04
N LYS A 550 -11.38 -5.56 13.81
CA LYS A 550 -12.21 -5.39 12.61
C LYS A 550 -12.77 -6.73 12.18
N SER A 551 -13.89 -6.68 11.46
CA SER A 551 -14.62 -7.89 11.08
C SER A 551 -15.35 -7.73 9.76
N ILE A 552 -15.36 -8.78 8.96
CA ILE A 552 -16.18 -8.91 7.76
C ILE A 552 -16.79 -10.30 7.71
N ALA A 553 -18.09 -10.38 7.42
CA ALA A 553 -18.82 -11.65 7.36
C ALA A 553 -19.66 -11.74 6.09
N ALA A 554 -19.79 -12.97 5.60
CA ALA A 554 -20.60 -13.29 4.44
C ALA A 554 -21.19 -14.70 4.55
N CYS A 555 -22.14 -15.02 3.67
CA CYS A 555 -22.59 -16.38 3.48
C CYS A 555 -22.54 -16.79 2.02
N ASN A 556 -22.42 -18.10 1.82
CA ASN A 556 -22.51 -18.74 0.53
C ASN A 556 -23.93 -19.22 0.26
N SER A 557 -24.24 -19.42 -1.02
CA SER A 557 -25.51 -19.97 -1.48
C SER A 557 -25.85 -21.37 -0.92
N ASP A 558 -24.86 -22.10 -0.40
CA ASP A 558 -25.06 -23.41 0.25
C ASP A 558 -25.49 -23.33 1.72
N GLY A 559 -25.58 -22.10 2.27
CA GLY A 559 -25.94 -21.81 3.65
C GLY A 559 -24.77 -21.82 4.64
N SER A 560 -23.52 -21.97 4.16
CA SER A 560 -22.33 -21.76 4.99
C SER A 560 -22.10 -20.27 5.25
N VAL A 561 -21.69 -19.96 6.48
CA VAL A 561 -21.44 -18.59 6.95
C VAL A 561 -19.96 -18.48 7.32
N GLN A 562 -19.31 -17.41 6.89
CA GLN A 562 -17.91 -17.11 7.19
C GLN A 562 -17.79 -15.73 7.85
N ILE A 563 -16.84 -15.60 8.76
CA ILE A 563 -16.39 -14.32 9.29
C ILE A 563 -14.86 -14.31 9.37
N LEU A 564 -14.25 -13.21 8.91
CA LEU A 564 -12.87 -12.87 9.22
C LEU A 564 -12.85 -11.81 10.31
N LEU A 565 -11.97 -11.99 11.28
CA LEU A 565 -11.66 -11.06 12.36
C LEU A 565 -10.18 -10.73 12.32
N SER A 566 -9.81 -9.45 12.37
CA SER A 566 -8.42 -9.02 12.53
C SER A 566 -8.22 -8.30 13.86
N ASN A 567 -7.11 -8.57 14.55
CA ASN A 567 -6.60 -7.78 15.66
C ASN A 567 -5.29 -7.12 15.25
N ALA A 568 -5.35 -5.82 14.99
CA ALA A 568 -4.23 -5.06 14.45
C ALA A 568 -4.24 -3.63 15.02
N THR A 569 -3.08 -2.98 15.04
CA THR A 569 -2.92 -1.62 15.56
C THR A 569 -2.16 -0.80 14.53
N PRO A 570 -2.53 0.47 14.26
CA PRO A 570 -1.82 1.33 13.32
C PRO A 570 -0.37 1.66 13.77
N GLU A 571 0.06 1.21 14.94
CA GLU A 571 1.41 1.39 15.47
C GLU A 571 2.37 0.29 14.98
N HIS A 572 3.08 0.56 13.89
CA HIS A 572 4.09 -0.33 13.31
C HIS A 572 5.18 -0.73 14.31
N GLY A 573 5.51 0.14 15.29
CA GLY A 573 6.46 -0.19 16.36
C GLY A 573 6.05 -1.40 17.21
N LYS A 574 4.79 -1.84 17.10
CA LYS A 574 4.25 -3.03 17.77
C LYS A 574 3.98 -4.20 16.82
N ALA A 575 4.51 -4.18 15.59
CA ALA A 575 4.29 -5.25 14.62
C ALA A 575 4.70 -6.65 15.11
N ALA A 576 5.70 -6.74 15.99
CA ALA A 576 6.09 -8.01 16.61
C ALA A 576 5.06 -8.57 17.62
N GLY A 577 4.04 -7.79 17.97
CA GLY A 577 2.97 -8.13 18.90
C GLY A 577 3.07 -7.45 20.26
N SER A 578 1.94 -7.35 20.95
CA SER A 578 1.85 -6.75 22.28
C SER A 578 0.72 -7.36 23.09
N ALA A 579 1.06 -8.01 24.21
CA ALA A 579 0.08 -8.72 25.05
C ALA A 579 -0.97 -7.78 25.69
N THR A 580 -0.71 -6.48 25.75
CA THR A 580 -1.70 -5.48 26.22
C THR A 580 -2.82 -5.27 25.20
N LEU A 581 -2.60 -5.66 23.94
CA LEU A 581 -3.53 -5.54 22.82
C LEU A 581 -4.25 -6.85 22.50
N ASP A 582 -3.97 -7.92 23.25
CA ASP A 582 -4.74 -9.16 23.15
C ASP A 582 -6.20 -8.94 23.59
N ARG A 583 -7.12 -9.64 22.93
CA ARG A 583 -8.55 -9.65 23.25
C ARG A 583 -9.06 -11.07 23.33
N HIS A 584 -10.08 -11.28 24.16
CA HIS A 584 -10.86 -12.49 24.18
C HIS A 584 -12.13 -12.25 23.37
N ILE A 585 -12.43 -13.10 22.40
CA ILE A 585 -13.58 -12.95 21.51
C ILE A 585 -14.66 -13.93 21.94
N THR A 586 -15.87 -13.42 22.17
CA THR A 586 -17.10 -14.23 22.22
C THR A 586 -17.85 -13.96 20.92
N LEU A 587 -17.77 -14.89 19.98
CA LEU A 587 -18.38 -14.82 18.66
C LEU A 587 -19.69 -15.60 18.66
N THR A 588 -20.80 -14.94 18.35
CA THR A 588 -22.11 -15.58 18.24
C THR A 588 -22.64 -15.52 16.81
N PHE A 589 -22.88 -16.69 16.22
CA PHE A 589 -23.70 -16.82 15.02
C PHE A 589 -25.16 -16.96 15.43
N SER A 590 -26.03 -16.17 14.83
CA SER A 590 -27.47 -16.15 15.13
C SER A 590 -28.30 -16.31 13.87
N GLY A 591 -29.59 -16.67 14.03
CA GLY A 591 -30.44 -16.94 12.87
C GLY A 591 -30.20 -18.35 12.27
N LEU A 592 -29.54 -19.23 13.01
CA LEU A 592 -29.35 -20.63 12.64
C LEU A 592 -30.62 -21.44 12.92
N THR A 593 -30.73 -22.64 12.33
CA THR A 593 -31.85 -23.55 12.58
C THR A 593 -31.72 -24.15 14.00
N PRO A 594 -32.69 -23.92 14.92
CA PRO A 594 -32.61 -24.42 16.28
C PRO A 594 -32.46 -25.96 16.33
N GLY A 595 -31.52 -26.44 17.14
CA GLY A 595 -31.23 -27.88 17.28
C GLY A 595 -30.50 -28.52 16.10
N ALA A 596 -30.25 -27.79 15.01
CA ALA A 596 -29.45 -28.29 13.89
C ALA A 596 -27.97 -28.34 14.24
N ARG A 597 -27.25 -29.28 13.61
CA ARG A 597 -25.81 -29.46 13.78
C ARG A 597 -25.04 -28.77 12.66
N TYR A 598 -23.93 -28.17 13.03
CA TYR A 598 -23.07 -27.42 12.13
C TYR A 598 -21.62 -27.86 12.28
N ARG A 599 -20.91 -27.95 11.17
CA ARG A 599 -19.45 -28.07 11.16
C ARG A 599 -18.87 -26.68 11.37
N VAL A 600 -17.85 -26.59 12.23
CA VAL A 600 -17.09 -25.36 12.47
C VAL A 600 -15.65 -25.58 12.08
N GLU A 601 -15.09 -24.66 11.31
CA GLU A 601 -13.67 -24.59 11.01
C GLU A 601 -13.15 -23.22 11.45
N HIS A 602 -11.97 -23.20 12.07
CA HIS A 602 -11.38 -21.99 12.63
C HIS A 602 -9.91 -21.93 12.26
N ASP A 603 -9.59 -21.08 11.29
CA ASP A 603 -8.24 -20.83 10.82
C ASP A 603 -7.61 -19.62 11.48
N ARG A 604 -6.28 -19.67 11.69
CA ARG A 604 -5.52 -18.65 12.39
C ARG A 604 -4.27 -18.25 11.64
N ILE A 605 -4.07 -16.94 11.54
CA ILE A 605 -2.81 -16.31 11.13
C ILE A 605 -2.37 -15.43 12.29
N ASP A 606 -1.26 -15.76 12.93
CA ASP A 606 -0.64 -14.95 13.99
C ASP A 606 0.85 -15.29 14.10
N ASN A 607 1.52 -14.86 15.17
CA ASN A 607 2.94 -15.17 15.35
C ASN A 607 3.24 -16.67 15.50
N GLY A 608 2.25 -17.50 15.86
CA GLY A 608 2.37 -18.94 16.04
C GLY A 608 1.74 -19.80 14.93
N HIS A 609 0.88 -19.22 14.07
CA HIS A 609 0.09 -19.94 13.08
C HIS A 609 0.16 -19.31 11.69
N SER A 610 0.22 -20.14 10.64
CA SER A 610 0.24 -19.74 9.22
C SER A 610 1.37 -18.74 8.90
N ASN A 611 2.51 -18.93 9.57
CA ASN A 611 3.59 -17.96 9.61
C ASN A 611 4.95 -18.59 9.25
N VAL A 612 5.20 -18.70 7.94
CA VAL A 612 6.47 -19.19 7.40
C VAL A 612 7.65 -18.29 7.79
N TYR A 613 7.43 -16.98 7.95
CA TYR A 613 8.46 -16.04 8.40
C TYR A 613 8.90 -16.34 9.84
N GLY A 614 7.96 -16.61 10.74
CA GLY A 614 8.24 -17.05 12.10
C GLY A 614 9.01 -18.38 12.14
N ALA A 615 8.66 -19.33 11.26
CA ALA A 615 9.40 -20.58 11.11
C ALA A 615 10.86 -20.35 10.65
N TRP A 616 11.07 -19.44 9.69
CA TRP A 616 12.42 -19.02 9.26
C TRP A 616 13.20 -18.32 10.38
N GLN A 617 12.54 -17.47 11.17
CA GLN A 617 13.16 -16.83 12.34
C GLN A 617 13.63 -17.87 13.36
N ALA A 618 12.82 -18.90 13.63
CA ALA A 618 13.15 -20.00 14.53
C ALA A 618 14.37 -20.83 14.06
N MET A 619 14.69 -20.82 12.77
CA MET A 619 15.92 -21.43 12.22
C MET A 619 17.17 -20.54 12.38
N GLY A 620 17.07 -19.41 13.07
CA GLY A 620 18.15 -18.44 13.22
C GLY A 620 18.20 -17.41 12.09
N SER A 621 17.10 -17.23 11.35
CA SER A 621 17.00 -16.26 10.23
C SER A 621 18.10 -16.44 9.17
N PRO A 622 18.35 -17.67 8.67
CA PRO A 622 19.43 -17.90 7.70
C PRO A 622 19.20 -17.07 6.44
N ARG A 623 20.23 -16.32 6.02
CA ARG A 623 20.16 -15.45 4.85
C ARG A 623 19.67 -16.21 3.61
N TRP A 624 20.22 -17.39 3.39
CA TRP A 624 19.83 -18.34 2.36
C TRP A 624 19.78 -19.72 3.01
N PRO A 625 18.59 -20.30 3.25
CA PRO A 625 18.51 -21.59 3.90
C PRO A 625 19.07 -22.71 3.01
N ASP A 626 19.60 -23.75 3.64
CA ASP A 626 20.00 -24.98 2.92
C ASP A 626 18.77 -25.80 2.48
N ALA A 627 19.00 -26.89 1.75
CA ALA A 627 17.91 -27.72 1.23
C ALA A 627 17.00 -28.32 2.31
N ALA A 628 17.54 -28.66 3.48
CA ALA A 628 16.75 -29.22 4.58
C ALA A 628 15.90 -28.12 5.24
N GLN A 629 16.48 -26.93 5.43
CA GLN A 629 15.76 -25.76 5.92
C GLN A 629 14.67 -25.31 4.94
N MET A 630 14.95 -25.25 3.63
CA MET A 630 13.95 -24.93 2.61
C MET A 630 12.79 -25.94 2.60
N SER A 631 13.09 -27.24 2.66
CA SER A 631 12.06 -28.28 2.78
C SER A 631 11.19 -28.11 4.03
N ALA A 632 11.81 -27.77 5.17
CA ALA A 632 11.08 -27.48 6.39
C ALA A 632 10.21 -26.22 6.30
N LEU A 633 10.64 -25.18 5.57
CA LEU A 633 9.83 -23.99 5.32
C LEU A 633 8.61 -24.31 4.44
N HIS A 634 8.79 -25.06 3.35
CA HIS A 634 7.68 -25.50 2.50
C HIS A 634 6.66 -26.37 3.25
N GLN A 635 7.11 -27.23 4.17
CA GLN A 635 6.20 -28.01 5.05
C GLN A 635 5.45 -27.14 6.06
N ARG A 636 6.02 -25.99 6.45
CA ARG A 636 5.39 -25.03 7.38
C ARG A 636 4.47 -24.04 6.67
N ASP A 637 4.64 -23.88 5.36
CA ASP A 637 3.83 -23.00 4.54
C ASP A 637 2.46 -23.63 4.24
N GLN A 638 1.55 -23.48 5.21
CA GLN A 638 0.16 -23.93 5.14
C GLN A 638 -0.72 -23.03 6.01
N LEU A 639 -1.99 -22.91 5.62
CA LEU A 639 -3.02 -22.39 6.51
C LEU A 639 -3.19 -23.37 7.68
N GLN A 640 -3.16 -22.84 8.90
CA GLN A 640 -3.29 -23.64 10.13
C GLN A 640 -4.60 -23.30 10.84
N SER A 641 -5.33 -24.35 11.22
CA SER A 641 -6.49 -24.22 12.09
C SER A 641 -6.06 -24.00 13.55
N LEU A 642 -6.76 -23.10 14.26
CA LEU A 642 -6.59 -22.88 15.70
C LEU A 642 -6.97 -24.13 16.47
N ASP A 643 -8.14 -24.68 16.13
CA ASP A 643 -8.69 -25.91 16.70
C ASP A 643 -9.03 -26.91 15.57
N PRO A 644 -8.99 -28.22 15.83
CA PRO A 644 -9.48 -29.21 14.88
C PRO A 644 -10.93 -28.94 14.48
N PRO A 645 -11.33 -29.17 13.21
CA PRO A 645 -12.72 -29.00 12.77
C PRO A 645 -13.72 -29.67 13.71
N GLY A 646 -14.67 -28.88 14.20
CA GLY A 646 -15.61 -29.27 15.25
C GLY A 646 -17.03 -29.46 14.74
N VAL A 647 -17.89 -30.02 15.59
CA VAL A 647 -19.34 -30.03 15.38
C VAL A 647 -20.03 -29.39 16.56
N VAL A 648 -20.85 -28.38 16.28
CA VAL A 648 -21.66 -27.65 17.27
C VAL A 648 -23.15 -27.83 16.97
N THR A 649 -24.00 -27.57 17.97
CA THR A 649 -25.45 -27.62 17.81
C THR A 649 -26.02 -26.26 18.16
N ALA A 650 -26.86 -25.70 17.28
CA ALA A 650 -27.53 -24.44 17.56
C ALA A 650 -28.49 -24.61 18.74
N ASN A 651 -28.47 -23.66 19.68
CA ASN A 651 -29.33 -23.68 20.86
C ASN A 651 -30.82 -23.47 20.47
N ALA A 652 -31.71 -23.44 21.47
CA ALA A 652 -33.15 -23.22 21.24
C ALA A 652 -33.49 -21.86 20.60
N ALA A 653 -32.58 -20.88 20.69
CA ALA A 653 -32.71 -19.57 20.05
C ALA A 653 -32.10 -19.53 18.63
N GLY A 654 -31.56 -20.65 18.13
CA GLY A 654 -30.89 -20.67 16.83
C GLY A 654 -29.52 -20.00 16.85
N GLU A 655 -28.77 -20.17 17.95
CA GLU A 655 -27.46 -19.54 18.12
C GLU A 655 -26.36 -20.56 18.40
N VAL A 656 -25.17 -20.24 17.91
CA VAL A 656 -23.90 -20.89 18.25
C VAL A 656 -22.94 -19.83 18.75
N THR A 657 -22.34 -20.06 19.91
CA THR A 657 -21.32 -19.17 20.49
C THR A 657 -19.98 -19.89 20.58
N LEU A 658 -18.92 -19.20 20.17
CA LEU A 658 -17.53 -19.63 20.24
C LEU A 658 -16.74 -18.62 21.04
N ASP A 659 -15.88 -19.11 21.94
CA ASP A 659 -15.02 -18.28 22.79
C ASP A 659 -13.55 -18.62 22.51
N PHE A 660 -12.74 -17.61 22.20
CA PHE A 660 -11.32 -17.81 21.89
C PHE A 660 -10.49 -16.55 22.09
N ASP A 661 -9.20 -16.73 22.34
CA ASP A 661 -8.25 -15.61 22.40
C ASP A 661 -7.80 -15.18 21.01
N LEU A 662 -7.76 -13.87 20.79
CA LEU A 662 -7.26 -13.23 19.58
C LEU A 662 -6.08 -12.31 19.96
N PRO A 663 -4.84 -12.78 19.85
CA PRO A 663 -3.66 -11.99 20.17
C PRO A 663 -3.44 -10.89 19.13
N MET A 664 -2.60 -9.90 19.45
CA MET A 664 -2.15 -8.92 18.45
C MET A 664 -0.70 -9.22 18.03
N PRO A 665 -0.39 -9.33 16.73
CA PRO A 665 -1.32 -9.32 15.60
C PRO A 665 -1.99 -10.69 15.37
N ALA A 666 -3.23 -10.69 14.88
CA ALA A 666 -3.86 -11.92 14.41
C ALA A 666 -4.96 -11.69 13.38
N VAL A 667 -5.22 -12.72 12.56
CA VAL A 667 -6.44 -12.90 11.77
C VAL A 667 -7.06 -14.24 12.15
N SER A 668 -8.35 -14.26 12.47
CA SER A 668 -9.14 -15.50 12.59
C SER A 668 -10.17 -15.57 11.47
N GLY A 669 -10.14 -16.65 10.69
CA GLY A 669 -11.23 -17.03 9.78
C GLY A 669 -12.08 -18.10 10.45
N VAL A 670 -13.36 -17.85 10.67
CA VAL A 670 -14.29 -18.82 11.25
C VAL A 670 -15.39 -19.11 10.25
N SER A 671 -15.59 -20.38 9.91
CA SER A 671 -16.69 -20.83 9.07
C SER A 671 -17.62 -21.76 9.84
N ILE A 672 -18.92 -21.65 9.58
CA ILE A 672 -19.93 -22.56 10.10
C ILE A 672 -20.85 -23.02 8.96
N GLY A 673 -20.94 -24.34 8.75
CA GLY A 673 -21.69 -24.94 7.65
C GLY A 673 -22.67 -26.01 8.14
N PRO A 674 -23.89 -26.09 7.59
CA PRO A 674 -24.87 -27.10 7.99
C PRO A 674 -24.37 -28.51 7.67
N ILE A 675 -24.51 -29.44 8.62
CA ILE A 675 -24.23 -30.86 8.39
C ILE A 675 -25.49 -31.49 7.81
N ARG A 676 -25.42 -31.92 6.54
CA ARG A 676 -26.51 -32.61 5.84
C ARG A 676 -26.64 -34.06 6.25
#